data_AF-D0LKC9-F1
#
_entry.id   AF-D0LKC9-F1
#
_cell.length_a   1.000
_cell.length_b   1.000
_cell.length_c   1.000
_cell.angle_alpha   90.00
_cell.angle_beta   90.00
_cell.angle_gamma   90.00
#
_symmetry.space_group_name_H-M   'P 1'
#
loop_
_entity.id
_entity.type
_entity.pdbx_description
1 polymer ?
#
loop_
_entity_poly.entity_id
_entity_poly.type
_entity_poly.pdbx_seq_one_letter_code
_entity_poly.pdbx_strand_id
1 'polypeptide(L)'
;MNTPIRSLLWPYVLALGLATLLFAGCEDEGERAALGRYNQAVEAYRAGDIEAALEGFHEARDRAGADAELRFRASYNLGLAYAREADASEPAPAAGRDGAGDGAAAAGGPEAAIRSLEQSAGWFRDAVRLDPESEDARKNLETVLRRIQVLSDQLNQGQNKLEARLERIIEDQRGLRDAIRVLMQRVADSGAAAEPVAMQSEFDALAVRQRALLADVGTVSDLAGDEIAVIEAKAEEARTPQEQSRVVQLENLEVYLHSARGFLGDARRSLRRLLGDRAHRRADAGLAALKRAREQLLDPVTVLRGIVQEQSQVMGQTTGLDQLGQADIDLAAGLASDNEAGEGGEDGEDGASPAAPATPAAPAVPVPAWLTAEHLGERQDILEQRSREVVARFQAGVDAAAQQDPNDPAAAAADPREQRVLAQAADAIPFVASAAEHMQRAEDALAGEALREAAEAQAAALADLLRAIERFSDIRGLIELVYRDHALTQALLTPPEELAAMLAAMGQALPPEFAELSTEERSARIRELVGQDVDRLSRLEGLFQDELAALDAQAAQAGAGQAMPGQQPGAQPGAQPMSPEQLESAKQQYVQAEELRVSAISALQQLDAAVVAAGASSVADARAAGDEAMTDIEELRRLFYSIVEHLKELLQNQTATHDQAGSAAAGPQDELAGRLGALVAPQSEHASIGQALAQALAAQADAAAQAPQDPGQPSGDQAERLGQAASEVDSAVVQMQGAAELLGKDAEEAASMSVDISPTLEAQTQAMAHLEEAIRLLSPPPPQQDQQQDQEQNQDQEQQQQQQQQQQQQEMSRQQAERRLQEIRDREAERQRDKKEQQRAATEPVEKDW
;
A
#
# COMPACT_ATOMS: atom_id res chain seq x y z
N MET A 1 -98.32 38.32 14.95
CA MET A 1 -99.37 37.46 14.35
C MET A 1 -98.68 36.39 13.51
N ASN A 2 -98.94 35.11 13.85
CA ASN A 2 -98.86 33.86 13.07
C ASN A 2 -97.67 33.53 12.12
N THR A 3 -96.87 32.54 12.55
CA THR A 3 -96.33 31.30 11.88
C THR A 3 -96.56 31.04 10.36
N PRO A 4 -95.84 30.09 9.68
CA PRO A 4 -94.57 29.38 10.00
C PRO A 4 -93.60 29.05 8.79
N ILE A 5 -92.39 28.56 9.11
CA ILE A 5 -91.59 27.47 8.48
C ILE A 5 -91.47 27.42 6.94
N ARG A 6 -90.27 27.74 6.43
CA ARG A 6 -89.45 26.86 5.58
C ARG A 6 -87.98 27.30 5.59
N SER A 7 -87.25 26.68 6.49
CA SER A 7 -85.80 26.74 6.64
C SER A 7 -85.12 25.75 5.70
N LEU A 8 -83.84 26.05 5.39
CA LEU A 8 -82.79 25.11 4.97
C LEU A 8 -82.92 24.55 3.55
N LEU A 9 -82.44 25.28 2.53
CA LEU A 9 -81.90 24.69 1.29
C LEU A 9 -81.13 25.69 0.39
N TRP A 10 -80.57 26.78 0.93
CA TRP A 10 -79.74 27.71 0.16
C TRP A 10 -78.23 27.72 0.53
N PRO A 11 -77.76 27.36 1.74
CA PRO A 11 -76.30 27.34 1.99
C PRO A 11 -75.60 26.05 1.51
N TYR A 12 -76.33 24.99 1.12
CA TYR A 12 -75.72 23.72 0.70
C TYR A 12 -75.32 23.65 -0.78
N VAL A 13 -75.91 24.47 -1.65
CA VAL A 13 -75.59 24.45 -3.10
C VAL A 13 -74.32 25.24 -3.44
N LEU A 14 -73.93 26.20 -2.59
CA LEU A 14 -72.69 26.96 -2.75
C LEU A 14 -71.46 26.30 -2.09
N ALA A 15 -71.67 25.47 -1.06
CA ALA A 15 -70.59 24.71 -0.42
C ALA A 15 -70.22 23.41 -1.16
N LEU A 16 -71.17 22.75 -1.86
CA LEU A 16 -70.87 21.55 -2.65
C LEU A 16 -70.22 21.86 -4.01
N GLY A 17 -70.48 23.04 -4.59
CA GLY A 17 -69.87 23.49 -5.85
C GLY A 17 -68.45 24.04 -5.71
N LEU A 18 -68.07 24.55 -4.52
CA LEU A 18 -66.68 24.97 -4.26
C LEU A 18 -65.79 23.82 -3.79
N ALA A 19 -66.34 22.81 -3.11
CA ALA A 19 -65.58 21.62 -2.70
C ALA A 19 -65.27 20.67 -3.88
N THR A 20 -66.11 20.62 -4.91
CA THR A 20 -65.83 19.82 -6.13
C THR A 20 -64.86 20.51 -7.10
N LEU A 21 -64.75 21.83 -7.06
CA LEU A 21 -63.72 22.59 -7.81
C LEU A 21 -62.38 22.69 -7.07
N LEU A 22 -62.35 22.47 -5.74
CA LEU A 22 -61.11 22.39 -4.96
C LEU A 22 -60.51 20.97 -4.92
N PHE A 23 -61.32 19.90 -4.98
CA PHE A 23 -60.79 18.53 -5.07
C PHE A 23 -60.29 18.13 -6.47
N ALA A 24 -60.94 18.61 -7.54
CA ALA A 24 -60.47 18.36 -8.90
C ALA A 24 -59.18 19.13 -9.27
N GLY A 25 -58.88 20.23 -8.57
CA GLY A 25 -57.64 21.00 -8.76
C GLY A 25 -56.42 20.38 -8.06
N CYS A 26 -56.60 19.72 -6.91
CA CYS A 26 -55.49 19.10 -6.18
C CYS A 26 -55.02 17.76 -6.79
N GLU A 27 -55.91 16.95 -7.39
CA GLU A 27 -55.50 15.73 -8.11
C GLU A 27 -54.70 16.06 -9.39
N ASP A 28 -55.12 17.10 -10.13
CA ASP A 28 -54.50 17.55 -11.38
C ASP A 28 -53.14 18.26 -11.15
N GLU A 29 -52.92 18.90 -9.99
CA GLU A 29 -51.61 19.44 -9.61
C GLU A 29 -50.61 18.34 -9.21
N GLY A 30 -51.06 17.30 -8.50
CA GLY A 30 -50.23 16.16 -8.11
C GLY A 30 -49.77 15.32 -9.30
N GLU A 31 -50.69 15.01 -10.23
CA GLU A 31 -50.38 14.26 -11.46
C GLU A 31 -49.45 15.05 -12.40
N ARG A 32 -49.65 16.37 -12.55
CA ARG A 32 -48.73 17.23 -13.32
C ARG A 32 -47.35 17.32 -12.69
N ALA A 33 -47.26 17.38 -11.36
CA ALA A 33 -45.99 17.38 -10.65
C ALA A 33 -45.24 16.05 -10.80
N ALA A 34 -45.97 14.92 -10.76
CA ALA A 34 -45.40 13.58 -10.97
C ALA A 34 -44.86 13.41 -12.41
N LEU A 35 -45.62 13.86 -13.42
CA LEU A 35 -45.19 13.85 -14.82
C LEU A 35 -43.99 14.77 -15.07
N GLY A 36 -43.96 15.94 -14.41
CA GLY A 36 -42.82 16.86 -14.46
C GLY A 36 -41.54 16.22 -13.93
N ARG A 37 -41.62 15.52 -12.79
CA ARG A 37 -40.49 14.76 -12.22
C ARG A 37 -40.07 13.59 -13.10
N TYR A 38 -41.03 12.84 -13.65
CA TYR A 38 -40.73 11.75 -14.59
C TYR A 38 -39.95 12.26 -15.80
N ASN A 39 -40.36 13.38 -16.40
CA ASN A 39 -39.67 13.95 -17.56
C ASN A 39 -38.26 14.43 -17.21
N GLN A 40 -38.07 15.05 -16.04
CA GLN A 40 -36.74 15.43 -15.55
C GLN A 40 -35.84 14.20 -15.36
N ALA A 41 -36.38 13.11 -14.83
CA ALA A 41 -35.66 11.85 -14.66
C ALA A 41 -35.30 11.19 -16.01
N VAL A 42 -36.16 11.30 -17.03
CA VAL A 42 -35.83 10.86 -18.41
C VAL A 42 -34.66 11.65 -18.99
N GLU A 43 -34.63 12.98 -18.78
CA GLU A 43 -33.53 13.81 -19.25
C GLU A 43 -32.22 13.50 -18.51
N ALA A 44 -32.27 13.30 -17.18
CA ALA A 44 -31.12 12.85 -16.39
C ALA A 44 -30.59 11.49 -16.88
N TYR A 45 -31.50 10.52 -17.14
CA TYR A 45 -31.14 9.21 -17.67
C TYR A 45 -30.46 9.29 -19.05
N ARG A 46 -30.91 10.21 -19.91
CA ARG A 46 -30.28 10.47 -21.22
C ARG A 46 -28.91 11.12 -21.09
N ALA A 47 -28.77 12.04 -20.14
CA ALA A 47 -27.52 12.72 -19.82
C ALA A 47 -26.47 11.79 -19.17
N GLY A 48 -26.86 10.58 -18.76
CA GLY A 48 -25.98 9.63 -18.09
C GLY A 48 -25.85 9.84 -16.58
N ASP A 49 -26.61 10.78 -16.02
CA ASP A 49 -26.72 10.99 -14.58
C ASP A 49 -27.72 9.95 -14.01
N ILE A 50 -27.18 8.76 -13.73
CA ILE A 50 -27.98 7.60 -13.31
C ILE A 50 -28.55 7.81 -11.90
N GLU A 51 -27.82 8.49 -11.02
CA GLU A 51 -28.26 8.76 -9.64
C GLU A 51 -29.47 9.69 -9.63
N ALA A 52 -29.40 10.82 -10.34
CA ALA A 52 -30.52 11.75 -10.44
C ALA A 52 -31.72 11.12 -11.21
N ALA A 53 -31.46 10.26 -12.18
CA ALA A 53 -32.50 9.51 -12.88
C ALA A 53 -33.25 8.54 -11.94
N LEU A 54 -32.51 7.77 -11.13
CA LEU A 54 -33.08 6.84 -10.17
C LEU A 54 -33.96 7.56 -9.14
N GLU A 55 -33.44 8.62 -8.52
CA GLU A 55 -34.19 9.44 -7.56
C GLU A 55 -35.47 10.00 -8.21
N GLY A 56 -35.33 10.61 -9.39
CA GLY A 56 -36.46 11.21 -10.09
C GLY A 56 -37.53 10.21 -10.53
N PHE A 57 -37.16 8.99 -10.94
CA PHE A 57 -38.13 7.95 -11.28
C PHE A 57 -38.83 7.36 -10.04
N HIS A 58 -38.14 7.19 -8.90
CA HIS A 58 -38.78 6.80 -7.63
C HIS A 58 -39.80 7.84 -7.20
N GLU A 59 -39.39 9.12 -7.17
CA GLU A 59 -40.26 10.23 -6.75
C GLU A 59 -41.46 10.40 -7.69
N ALA A 60 -41.25 10.23 -9.00
CA ALA A 60 -42.34 10.24 -9.98
C ALA A 60 -43.33 9.08 -9.76
N ARG A 61 -42.84 7.87 -9.49
CA ARG A 61 -43.68 6.69 -9.24
C ARG A 61 -44.50 6.85 -7.96
N ASP A 62 -43.88 7.33 -6.88
CA ASP A 62 -44.54 7.54 -5.59
C ASP A 62 -45.65 8.59 -5.68
N ARG A 63 -45.42 9.65 -6.46
CA ARG A 63 -46.39 10.73 -6.67
C ARG A 63 -47.44 10.45 -7.72
N ALA A 64 -47.29 9.40 -8.53
CA ALA A 64 -48.23 9.06 -9.60
C ALA A 64 -49.64 8.67 -9.14
N GLY A 65 -49.91 8.51 -7.83
CA GLY A 65 -51.28 8.36 -7.33
C GLY A 65 -52.00 7.14 -7.92
N ALA A 66 -53.13 7.32 -8.61
CA ALA A 66 -53.84 6.22 -9.28
C ALA A 66 -53.43 6.01 -10.76
N ASP A 67 -52.51 6.81 -11.29
CA ASP A 67 -52.07 6.74 -12.68
C ASP A 67 -51.22 5.49 -12.92
N ALA A 68 -51.88 4.44 -13.42
CA ALA A 68 -51.26 3.16 -13.71
C ALA A 68 -50.22 3.25 -14.86
N GLU A 69 -50.43 4.16 -15.81
CA GLU A 69 -49.53 4.35 -16.96
C GLU A 69 -48.23 5.04 -16.52
N LEU A 70 -48.33 6.11 -15.74
CA LEU A 70 -47.14 6.79 -15.20
C LEU A 70 -46.37 5.87 -14.24
N ARG A 71 -47.07 5.09 -13.41
CA ARG A 71 -46.45 4.06 -12.56
C ARG A 71 -45.73 3.00 -13.40
N PHE A 72 -46.37 2.50 -14.46
CA PHE A 72 -45.74 1.54 -15.37
C PHE A 72 -44.45 2.11 -15.96
N ARG A 73 -44.51 3.31 -16.55
CA ARG A 73 -43.36 3.97 -17.18
C ARG A 73 -42.22 4.25 -16.21
N ALA A 74 -42.52 4.74 -15.02
CA ALA A 74 -41.50 4.99 -14.00
C ALA A 74 -40.85 3.67 -13.53
N SER A 75 -41.63 2.60 -13.37
CA SER A 75 -41.10 1.26 -13.03
C SER A 75 -40.22 0.68 -14.13
N TYR A 76 -40.65 0.82 -15.38
CA TYR A 76 -39.90 0.35 -16.54
C TYR A 76 -38.56 1.09 -16.66
N ASN A 77 -38.57 2.41 -16.48
CA ASN A 77 -37.34 3.21 -16.53
C ASN A 77 -36.44 3.04 -15.29
N LEU A 78 -37.01 2.76 -14.11
CA LEU A 78 -36.21 2.32 -12.95
C LEU A 78 -35.48 1.02 -13.27
N GLY A 79 -36.15 0.06 -13.92
CA GLY A 79 -35.53 -1.17 -14.41
C GLY A 79 -34.34 -0.89 -15.33
N LEU A 80 -34.50 0.02 -16.29
CA LEU A 80 -33.42 0.43 -17.21
C LEU A 80 -32.29 1.19 -16.51
N ALA A 81 -32.60 2.10 -15.58
CA ALA A 81 -31.64 2.89 -14.83
C ALA A 81 -30.74 2.00 -13.96
N TYR A 82 -31.31 1.05 -13.21
CA TYR A 82 -30.54 0.08 -12.44
C TYR A 82 -29.73 -0.89 -13.32
N ALA A 83 -30.22 -1.25 -14.52
CA ALA A 83 -29.43 -2.06 -15.45
C ALA A 83 -28.19 -1.29 -15.96
N ARG A 84 -28.32 0.02 -16.20
CA ARG A 84 -27.21 0.89 -16.62
C ARG A 84 -26.25 1.22 -15.48
N GLU A 85 -26.73 1.29 -14.24
CA GLU A 85 -25.89 1.33 -13.04
C GLU A 85 -25.03 0.06 -12.91
N ALA A 86 -25.62 -1.11 -13.21
CA ALA A 86 -24.87 -2.36 -13.23
C ALA A 86 -23.80 -2.39 -14.33
N ASP A 87 -24.09 -1.86 -15.52
CA ASP A 87 -23.09 -1.69 -16.61
C ASP A 87 -21.88 -0.87 -16.16
N ALA A 88 -22.12 0.20 -15.40
CA ALA A 88 -21.06 1.06 -14.87
C ALA A 88 -20.26 0.40 -13.73
N SER A 89 -20.85 -0.62 -13.09
CA SER A 89 -20.25 -1.36 -11.97
C SER A 89 -19.47 -2.60 -12.41
N GLU A 90 -19.62 -3.05 -13.66
CA GLU A 90 -18.81 -4.13 -14.23
C GLU A 90 -17.41 -3.58 -14.60
N PRO A 91 -16.32 -4.21 -14.12
CA PRO A 91 -14.99 -3.85 -14.61
C PRO A 91 -14.91 -4.14 -16.12
N ALA A 92 -14.34 -3.22 -16.89
CA ALA A 92 -14.03 -3.46 -18.30
C ALA A 92 -13.30 -4.80 -18.46
N PRO A 93 -13.57 -5.59 -19.53
CA PRO A 93 -12.97 -6.92 -19.69
C PRO A 93 -11.45 -6.83 -19.58
N ALA A 94 -10.91 -7.40 -18.51
CA ALA A 94 -9.49 -7.41 -18.23
C ALA A 94 -8.76 -8.20 -19.32
N ALA A 95 -8.07 -7.49 -20.20
CA ALA A 95 -7.02 -8.08 -21.01
C ALA A 95 -5.82 -8.38 -20.09
N GLY A 96 -5.70 -9.64 -19.66
CA GLY A 96 -4.43 -10.26 -19.26
C GLY A 96 -3.65 -9.62 -18.11
N ARG A 97 -4.22 -9.55 -16.90
CA ARG A 97 -3.42 -9.43 -15.66
C ARG A 97 -3.86 -10.48 -14.66
N ASP A 98 -3.03 -11.51 -14.51
CA ASP A 98 -2.98 -12.35 -13.32
C ASP A 98 -2.20 -11.59 -12.26
N GLY A 99 -2.91 -11.13 -11.23
CA GLY A 99 -2.35 -10.35 -10.14
C GLY A 99 -3.42 -10.08 -9.11
N ALA A 100 -3.62 -11.05 -8.22
CA ALA A 100 -4.44 -10.88 -7.03
C ALA A 100 -3.71 -9.90 -6.09
N GLY A 101 -4.34 -8.77 -5.80
CA GLY A 101 -3.92 -7.80 -4.80
C GLY A 101 -5.15 -7.29 -4.04
N ASP A 102 -5.25 -7.73 -2.79
CA ASP A 102 -5.86 -7.13 -1.61
C ASP A 102 -7.21 -6.39 -1.71
N GLY A 103 -8.23 -7.03 -1.15
CA GLY A 103 -8.62 -6.67 0.22
C GLY A 103 -9.14 -5.26 0.50
N ALA A 104 -9.71 -4.55 -0.47
CA ALA A 104 -10.58 -3.40 -0.21
C ALA A 104 -11.85 -3.54 -1.04
N ALA A 105 -13.00 -3.43 -0.38
CA ALA A 105 -14.31 -3.34 -1.04
C ALA A 105 -14.36 -2.07 -1.90
N ALA A 106 -13.79 -2.13 -3.10
CA ALA A 106 -13.95 -1.09 -4.11
C ALA A 106 -15.43 -1.06 -4.52
N ALA A 107 -15.97 0.15 -4.70
CA ALA A 107 -17.37 0.41 -5.03
C ALA A 107 -17.80 -0.06 -6.45
N GLY A 108 -17.06 -0.99 -7.06
CA GLY A 108 -17.36 -1.62 -8.34
C GLY A 108 -16.80 -3.05 -8.40
N GLY A 109 -17.49 -3.94 -9.13
CA GLY A 109 -17.21 -5.38 -9.20
C GLY A 109 -18.45 -6.20 -9.59
N PRO A 110 -18.28 -7.48 -9.99
CA PRO A 110 -19.39 -8.34 -10.39
C PRO A 110 -20.45 -8.48 -9.28
N GLU A 111 -20.08 -8.43 -8.00
CA GLU A 111 -21.01 -8.42 -6.87
C GLU A 111 -21.86 -7.14 -6.81
N ALA A 112 -21.29 -5.97 -7.11
CA ALA A 112 -22.02 -4.71 -7.16
C ALA A 112 -22.97 -4.69 -8.37
N ALA A 113 -22.50 -5.14 -9.53
CA ALA A 113 -23.32 -5.29 -10.73
C ALA A 113 -24.50 -6.26 -10.52
N ILE A 114 -24.28 -7.40 -9.84
CA ILE A 114 -25.36 -8.32 -9.48
C ILE A 114 -26.41 -7.63 -8.60
N ARG A 115 -26.01 -6.88 -7.56
CA ARG A 115 -26.95 -6.15 -6.69
C ARG A 115 -27.82 -5.16 -7.48
N SER A 116 -27.22 -4.36 -8.38
CA SER A 116 -27.98 -3.42 -9.21
C SER A 116 -28.89 -4.14 -10.23
N LEU A 117 -28.45 -5.26 -10.80
CA LEU A 117 -29.31 -6.10 -11.66
C LEU A 117 -30.47 -6.75 -10.90
N GLU A 118 -30.29 -7.13 -9.64
CA GLU A 118 -31.39 -7.64 -8.80
C GLU A 118 -32.45 -6.57 -8.56
N GLN A 119 -32.04 -5.33 -8.31
CA GLN A 119 -32.95 -4.18 -8.23
C GLN A 119 -33.67 -3.96 -9.57
N SER A 120 -32.92 -3.96 -10.68
CA SER A 120 -33.48 -3.87 -12.04
C SER A 120 -34.55 -4.94 -12.31
N ALA A 121 -34.27 -6.20 -11.96
CA ALA A 121 -35.23 -7.30 -12.08
C ALA A 121 -36.47 -7.10 -11.21
N GLY A 122 -36.31 -6.54 -10.00
CA GLY A 122 -37.42 -6.14 -9.14
C GLY A 122 -38.36 -5.15 -9.83
N TRP A 123 -37.81 -4.09 -10.43
CA TRP A 123 -38.59 -3.05 -11.11
C TRP A 123 -39.23 -3.53 -12.41
N PHE A 124 -38.56 -4.37 -13.20
CA PHE A 124 -39.18 -4.98 -14.38
C PHE A 124 -40.31 -5.95 -14.01
N ARG A 125 -40.21 -6.73 -12.93
CA ARG A 125 -41.33 -7.55 -12.44
C ARG A 125 -42.53 -6.68 -12.08
N ASP A 126 -42.28 -5.53 -11.45
CA ASP A 126 -43.32 -4.57 -11.11
C ASP A 126 -43.95 -3.92 -12.35
N ALA A 127 -43.16 -3.57 -13.37
CA ALA A 127 -43.65 -3.08 -14.65
C ALA A 127 -44.54 -4.12 -15.35
N VAL A 128 -44.12 -5.39 -15.39
CA VAL A 128 -44.91 -6.51 -15.95
C VAL A 128 -46.20 -6.74 -15.14
N ARG A 129 -46.21 -6.49 -13.83
CA ARG A 129 -47.44 -6.59 -13.03
C ARG A 129 -48.43 -5.47 -13.35
N LEU A 130 -47.94 -4.27 -13.67
CA LEU A 130 -48.76 -3.11 -14.02
C LEU A 130 -49.28 -3.18 -15.46
N ASP A 131 -48.47 -3.66 -16.40
CA ASP A 131 -48.86 -3.97 -17.77
C ASP A 131 -48.32 -5.36 -18.20
N PRO A 132 -49.13 -6.43 -18.03
CA PRO A 132 -48.73 -7.78 -18.40
C PRO A 132 -48.51 -7.99 -19.90
N GLU A 133 -49.08 -7.14 -20.76
CA GLU A 133 -48.98 -7.26 -22.20
C GLU A 133 -47.69 -6.64 -22.75
N SER A 134 -47.00 -5.80 -21.97
CA SER A 134 -45.71 -5.20 -22.35
C SER A 134 -44.68 -6.28 -22.70
N GLU A 135 -44.35 -6.40 -23.99
CA GLU A 135 -43.33 -7.32 -24.49
C GLU A 135 -41.92 -6.85 -24.06
N ASP A 136 -41.69 -5.55 -24.05
CA ASP A 136 -40.41 -4.94 -23.72
C ASP A 136 -40.03 -5.16 -22.25
N ALA A 137 -40.97 -4.97 -21.32
CA ALA A 137 -40.72 -5.20 -19.89
C ALA A 137 -40.37 -6.68 -19.60
N ARG A 138 -41.01 -7.61 -20.30
CA ARG A 138 -40.74 -9.05 -20.19
C ARG A 138 -39.38 -9.44 -20.76
N LYS A 139 -39.03 -8.93 -21.95
CA LYS A 139 -37.71 -9.15 -22.58
C LYS A 139 -36.57 -8.57 -21.75
N ASN A 140 -36.74 -7.37 -21.21
CA ASN A 140 -35.73 -6.76 -20.36
C ASN A 140 -35.56 -7.53 -19.04
N LEU A 141 -36.66 -8.00 -18.43
CA LEU A 141 -36.58 -8.88 -17.26
C LEU A 141 -35.78 -10.16 -17.55
N GLU A 142 -36.06 -10.83 -18.68
CA GLU A 142 -35.32 -12.03 -19.09
C GLU A 142 -33.83 -11.74 -19.29
N THR A 143 -33.51 -10.62 -19.94
CA THR A 143 -32.13 -10.19 -20.21
C THR A 143 -31.36 -9.95 -18.92
N VAL A 144 -31.96 -9.23 -17.98
CA VAL A 144 -31.37 -8.94 -16.65
C VAL A 144 -31.17 -10.23 -15.85
N LEU A 145 -32.15 -11.14 -15.82
CA LEU A 145 -32.03 -12.41 -15.11
C LEU A 145 -30.92 -13.29 -15.69
N ARG A 146 -30.78 -13.33 -17.02
CA ARG A 146 -29.69 -14.07 -17.69
C ARG A 146 -28.33 -13.47 -17.33
N ARG A 147 -28.23 -12.14 -17.26
CA ARG A 147 -27.00 -11.44 -16.89
C ARG A 147 -26.58 -11.70 -15.44
N ILE A 148 -27.54 -11.69 -14.50
CA ILE A 148 -27.30 -12.09 -13.10
C ILE A 148 -26.70 -13.49 -13.04
N GLN A 149 -27.24 -14.44 -13.82
CA GLN A 149 -26.73 -15.81 -13.87
C GLN A 149 -25.30 -15.87 -14.41
N VAL A 150 -25.00 -15.19 -15.52
CA VAL A 150 -23.65 -15.17 -16.11
C VAL A 150 -22.62 -14.57 -15.14
N LEU A 151 -22.93 -13.44 -14.51
CA LEU A 151 -22.02 -12.82 -13.54
C LEU A 151 -21.83 -13.70 -12.30
N SER A 152 -22.88 -14.37 -11.84
CA SER A 152 -22.80 -15.32 -10.73
C SER A 152 -21.91 -16.51 -11.10
N ASP A 153 -22.04 -17.04 -12.31
CA ASP A 153 -21.20 -18.13 -12.81
C ASP A 153 -19.73 -17.69 -12.94
N GLN A 154 -19.46 -16.47 -13.42
CA GLN A 154 -18.11 -15.89 -13.49
C GLN A 154 -17.50 -15.68 -12.11
N LEU A 155 -18.28 -15.16 -11.15
CA LEU A 155 -17.84 -14.98 -9.77
C LEU A 155 -17.49 -16.33 -9.13
N ASN A 156 -18.36 -17.32 -9.32
CA ASN A 156 -18.13 -18.68 -8.87
C ASN A 156 -16.89 -19.30 -9.54
N GLN A 157 -16.63 -19.04 -10.82
CA GLN A 157 -15.41 -19.51 -11.50
C GLN A 157 -14.15 -18.85 -10.94
N GLY A 158 -14.16 -17.53 -10.71
CA GLY A 158 -13.04 -16.80 -10.13
C GLY A 158 -12.69 -17.26 -8.71
N GLN A 159 -13.71 -17.47 -7.87
CA GLN A 159 -13.54 -17.95 -6.50
C GLN A 159 -13.14 -19.44 -6.40
N ASN A 160 -13.33 -20.20 -7.49
CA ASN A 160 -12.99 -21.62 -7.58
C ASN A 160 -11.68 -21.90 -8.33
N LYS A 161 -10.95 -20.87 -8.76
CA LYS A 161 -9.59 -21.05 -9.30
C LYS A 161 -8.66 -21.63 -8.24
N LEU A 162 -7.72 -22.45 -8.71
CA LEU A 162 -6.75 -23.16 -7.88
C LEU A 162 -5.97 -22.19 -6.98
N GLU A 163 -5.45 -21.10 -7.54
CA GLU A 163 -4.64 -20.10 -6.86
C GLU A 163 -5.43 -19.40 -5.74
N ALA A 164 -6.66 -18.97 -6.05
CA ALA A 164 -7.52 -18.27 -5.09
C ALA A 164 -7.93 -19.18 -3.92
N ARG A 165 -8.18 -20.46 -4.20
CA ARG A 165 -8.46 -21.46 -3.15
C ARG A 165 -7.24 -21.73 -2.29
N LEU A 166 -6.06 -21.88 -2.89
CA LEU A 166 -4.82 -22.07 -2.14
C LEU A 166 -4.51 -20.89 -1.22
N GLU A 167 -4.69 -19.66 -1.69
CA GLU A 167 -4.49 -18.45 -0.89
C GLU A 167 -5.45 -18.39 0.30
N ARG A 168 -6.73 -18.73 0.11
CA ARG A 168 -7.70 -18.83 1.21
C ARG A 168 -7.27 -19.85 2.25
N ILE A 169 -6.80 -21.02 1.83
CA ILE A 169 -6.32 -22.07 2.75
C ILE A 169 -5.08 -21.58 3.53
N ILE A 170 -4.17 -20.85 2.90
CA ILE A 170 -3.00 -20.25 3.56
C ILE A 170 -3.46 -19.29 4.67
N GLU A 171 -4.42 -18.42 4.38
CA GLU A 171 -4.96 -17.47 5.36
C GLU A 171 -5.70 -18.18 6.50
N ASP A 172 -6.57 -19.14 6.19
CA ASP A 172 -7.29 -19.89 7.21
C ASP A 172 -6.34 -20.72 8.11
N GLN A 173 -5.25 -21.26 7.54
CA GLN A 173 -4.22 -21.97 8.30
C GLN A 173 -3.40 -21.01 9.17
N ARG A 174 -3.13 -19.79 8.71
CA ARG A 174 -2.50 -18.73 9.52
C ARG A 174 -3.38 -18.39 10.72
N GLY A 175 -4.66 -18.14 10.49
CA GLY A 175 -5.63 -17.89 11.56
C GLY A 175 -5.77 -19.07 12.54
N LEU A 176 -5.70 -20.32 12.05
CA LEU A 176 -5.69 -21.50 12.91
C LEU A 176 -4.43 -21.57 13.77
N ARG A 177 -3.25 -21.37 13.19
CA ARG A 177 -1.97 -21.36 13.93
C ARG A 177 -1.98 -20.29 15.02
N ASP A 178 -2.47 -19.09 14.71
CA ASP A 178 -2.52 -18.00 15.69
C ASP A 178 -3.54 -18.28 16.81
N ALA A 179 -4.65 -18.96 16.50
CA ALA A 179 -5.56 -19.46 17.53
C ALA A 179 -4.91 -20.54 18.43
N ILE A 180 -4.01 -21.38 17.91
CA ILE A 180 -3.22 -22.31 18.74
C ILE A 180 -2.28 -21.53 19.66
N ARG A 181 -1.59 -20.47 19.17
CA ARG A 181 -0.73 -19.62 20.01
C ARG A 181 -1.48 -18.99 21.16
N VAL A 182 -2.68 -18.44 20.90
CA VAL A 182 -3.55 -17.88 21.94
C VAL A 182 -3.96 -18.95 22.97
N LEU A 183 -4.31 -20.15 22.50
CA LEU A 183 -4.66 -21.25 23.39
C LEU A 183 -3.46 -21.67 24.26
N MET A 184 -2.26 -21.75 23.69
CA MET A 184 -1.03 -22.05 24.45
C MET A 184 -0.74 -20.99 25.51
N GLN A 185 -0.90 -19.71 25.18
CA GLN A 185 -0.70 -18.63 26.14
C GLN A 185 -1.70 -18.74 27.31
N ARG A 186 -2.99 -18.98 27.01
CA ARG A 186 -4.00 -19.19 28.06
C ARG A 186 -3.70 -20.39 28.95
N VAL A 187 -3.17 -21.47 28.39
CA VAL A 187 -2.71 -22.64 29.18
C VAL A 187 -1.55 -22.22 30.09
N ALA A 188 -0.57 -21.46 29.58
CA ALA A 188 0.54 -20.96 30.38
C ALA A 188 0.08 -20.02 31.51
N ASP A 189 -0.81 -19.07 31.22
CA ASP A 189 -1.36 -18.10 32.18
C ASP A 189 -2.17 -18.78 33.29
N SER A 190 -2.78 -19.94 33.00
CA SER A 190 -3.49 -20.73 34.02
C SER A 190 -2.57 -21.43 35.02
N GLY A 191 -1.25 -21.38 34.81
CA GLY A 191 -0.22 -21.87 35.71
C GLY A 191 0.04 -23.38 35.59
N ALA A 192 1.20 -23.84 36.08
CA ALA A 192 1.66 -25.23 35.98
C ALA A 192 0.72 -26.28 36.60
N ALA A 193 -0.24 -25.87 37.44
CA ALA A 193 -1.25 -26.73 38.05
C ALA A 193 -2.53 -26.88 37.21
N ALA A 194 -2.71 -26.05 36.16
CA ALA A 194 -3.84 -26.19 35.25
C ALA A 194 -3.56 -27.31 34.26
N GLU A 195 -4.37 -28.38 34.32
CA GLU A 195 -4.28 -29.44 33.34
C GLU A 195 -4.86 -28.96 31.99
N PRO A 196 -4.18 -29.19 30.85
CA PRO A 196 -4.71 -28.92 29.51
C PRO A 196 -6.10 -29.51 29.25
N VAL A 197 -6.49 -30.52 30.04
CA VAL A 197 -7.82 -31.14 30.06
C VAL A 197 -8.94 -30.12 30.29
N ALA A 198 -8.71 -29.08 31.09
CA ALA A 198 -9.70 -28.02 31.32
C ALA A 198 -10.07 -27.26 30.02
N MET A 199 -9.15 -27.24 29.05
CA MET A 199 -9.30 -26.59 27.74
C MET A 199 -9.55 -27.58 26.59
N GLN A 200 -9.91 -28.83 26.90
CA GLN A 200 -10.08 -29.89 25.90
C GLN A 200 -11.06 -29.51 24.78
N SER A 201 -12.15 -28.82 25.11
CA SER A 201 -13.15 -28.40 24.11
C SER A 201 -12.59 -27.42 23.06
N GLU A 202 -11.65 -26.56 23.45
CA GLU A 202 -11.01 -25.58 22.58
C GLU A 202 -9.98 -26.27 21.68
N PHE A 203 -9.21 -27.21 22.22
CA PHE A 203 -8.34 -28.10 21.44
C PHE A 203 -9.12 -28.91 20.40
N ASP A 204 -10.26 -29.49 20.78
CA ASP A 204 -11.11 -30.25 19.88
C ASP A 204 -11.71 -29.38 18.77
N ALA A 205 -12.13 -28.14 19.10
CA ALA A 205 -12.62 -27.18 18.11
C ALA A 205 -11.55 -26.83 17.06
N LEU A 206 -10.31 -26.57 17.49
CA LEU A 206 -9.19 -26.35 16.57
C LEU A 206 -8.87 -27.60 15.75
N ALA A 207 -8.95 -28.79 16.33
CA ALA A 207 -8.74 -30.05 15.61
C ALA A 207 -9.80 -30.32 14.54
N VAL A 208 -11.05 -29.86 14.75
CA VAL A 208 -12.11 -29.92 13.75
C VAL A 208 -11.84 -28.93 12.62
N ARG A 209 -11.44 -27.70 12.94
CA ARG A 209 -11.08 -26.68 11.94
C ARG A 209 -9.89 -27.14 11.08
N GLN A 210 -8.88 -27.73 11.71
CA GLN A 210 -7.72 -28.31 11.00
C GLN A 210 -8.12 -29.45 10.05
N ARG A 211 -9.15 -30.23 10.40
CA ARG A 211 -9.68 -31.28 9.52
C ARG A 211 -10.35 -30.70 8.27
N ALA A 212 -11.08 -29.59 8.40
CA ALA A 212 -11.70 -28.92 7.27
C ALA A 212 -10.62 -28.46 6.29
N LEU A 213 -9.60 -27.75 6.79
CA LEU A 213 -8.47 -27.31 5.95
C LEU A 213 -7.73 -28.47 5.28
N LEU A 214 -7.55 -29.60 5.98
CA LEU A 214 -6.96 -30.79 5.36
C LEU A 214 -7.79 -31.32 4.18
N ALA A 215 -9.12 -31.22 4.24
CA ALA A 215 -10.00 -31.61 3.14
C ALA A 215 -9.91 -30.59 1.99
N ASP A 216 -9.87 -29.29 2.30
CA ASP A 216 -9.76 -28.23 1.31
C ASP A 216 -8.45 -28.32 0.52
N VAL A 217 -7.33 -28.64 1.18
CA VAL A 217 -6.05 -28.94 0.50
C VAL A 217 -6.20 -30.11 -0.48
N GLY A 218 -6.99 -31.13 -0.13
CA GLY A 218 -7.32 -32.23 -1.04
C GLY A 218 -8.02 -31.73 -2.30
N THR A 219 -8.98 -30.80 -2.16
CA THR A 219 -9.67 -30.23 -3.32
C THR A 219 -8.74 -29.42 -4.24
N VAL A 220 -7.73 -28.74 -3.68
CA VAL A 220 -6.72 -28.02 -4.48
C VAL A 220 -5.80 -29.00 -5.21
N SER A 221 -5.43 -30.12 -4.59
CA SER A 221 -4.71 -31.19 -5.29
C SER A 221 -5.54 -31.79 -6.43
N ASP A 222 -6.83 -32.04 -6.23
CA ASP A 222 -7.70 -32.56 -7.30
C ASP A 222 -7.81 -31.56 -8.47
N LEU A 223 -7.94 -30.26 -8.18
CA LEU A 223 -7.94 -29.21 -9.20
C LEU A 223 -6.61 -29.14 -9.98
N ALA A 224 -5.47 -29.30 -9.31
CA ALA A 224 -4.15 -29.33 -9.94
C ALA A 224 -4.06 -30.52 -10.91
N GLY A 225 -4.45 -31.71 -10.45
CA GLY A 225 -4.44 -32.94 -11.25
C GLY A 225 -5.39 -32.87 -12.45
N ASP A 226 -6.57 -32.27 -12.29
CA ASP A 226 -7.51 -32.04 -13.39
C ASP A 226 -6.92 -31.08 -14.44
N GLU A 227 -6.27 -30.01 -14.03
CA GLU A 227 -5.61 -29.05 -14.94
C GLU A 227 -4.44 -29.71 -15.70
N ILE A 228 -3.60 -30.48 -15.01
CA ILE A 228 -2.54 -31.29 -15.63
C ILE A 228 -3.14 -32.22 -16.67
N ALA A 229 -4.18 -33.00 -16.30
CA ALA A 229 -4.81 -33.95 -17.21
C ALA A 229 -5.41 -33.29 -18.47
N VAL A 230 -5.95 -32.07 -18.34
CA VAL A 230 -6.46 -31.29 -19.48
C VAL A 230 -5.35 -30.86 -20.42
N ILE A 231 -4.21 -30.40 -19.90
CA ILE A 231 -3.05 -30.05 -20.72
C ILE A 231 -2.45 -31.30 -21.35
N GLU A 232 -2.34 -32.38 -20.59
CA GLU A 232 -1.71 -33.63 -21.04
C GLU A 232 -2.52 -34.39 -22.08
N ALA A 233 -3.84 -34.17 -22.13
CA ALA A 233 -4.69 -34.69 -23.19
C ALA A 233 -4.30 -34.19 -24.60
N LYS A 234 -3.54 -33.09 -24.68
CA LYS A 234 -2.93 -32.61 -25.93
C LYS A 234 -1.65 -33.39 -26.24
N ALA A 235 -1.44 -33.70 -27.51
CA ALA A 235 -0.16 -34.24 -27.99
C ALA A 235 0.99 -33.28 -27.63
N GLU A 236 2.16 -33.82 -27.29
CA GLU A 236 3.31 -33.04 -26.80
C GLU A 236 3.73 -31.96 -27.80
N GLU A 237 3.67 -32.25 -29.10
CA GLU A 237 3.99 -31.32 -30.19
C GLU A 237 2.92 -30.22 -30.38
N ALA A 238 1.75 -30.37 -29.77
CA ALA A 238 0.65 -29.41 -29.82
C ALA A 238 0.55 -28.54 -28.55
N ARG A 239 1.39 -28.78 -27.54
CA ARG A 239 1.43 -27.99 -26.30
C ARG A 239 2.27 -26.73 -26.52
N THR A 240 1.80 -25.60 -26.01
CA THR A 240 2.60 -24.36 -26.03
C THR A 240 3.74 -24.44 -24.99
N PRO A 241 4.82 -23.65 -25.12
CA PRO A 241 5.84 -23.55 -24.08
C PRO A 241 5.28 -23.17 -22.70
N GLN A 242 4.25 -22.33 -22.67
CA GLN A 242 3.55 -21.93 -21.44
C GLN A 242 2.77 -23.10 -20.82
N GLU A 243 2.15 -23.95 -21.64
CA GLU A 243 1.45 -25.14 -21.15
C GLU A 243 2.42 -26.18 -20.59
N GLN A 244 3.58 -26.34 -21.24
CA GLN A 244 4.64 -27.22 -20.74
C GLN A 244 5.20 -26.73 -19.40
N SER A 245 5.48 -25.43 -19.27
CA SER A 245 5.96 -24.86 -18.00
C SER A 245 4.89 -24.95 -16.91
N ARG A 246 3.62 -24.73 -17.26
CA ARG A 246 2.49 -24.84 -16.32
C ARG A 246 2.35 -26.26 -15.75
N VAL A 247 2.54 -27.30 -16.54
CA VAL A 247 2.53 -28.70 -16.03
C VAL A 247 3.63 -28.88 -14.98
N VAL A 248 4.87 -28.46 -15.27
CA VAL A 248 5.98 -28.57 -14.30
C VAL A 248 5.70 -27.80 -13.02
N GLN A 249 5.10 -26.61 -13.11
CA GLN A 249 4.69 -25.82 -11.94
C GLN A 249 3.66 -26.56 -11.09
N LEU A 250 2.65 -27.16 -11.71
CA LEU A 250 1.59 -27.90 -11.01
C LEU A 250 2.12 -29.20 -10.39
N GLU A 251 3.00 -29.93 -11.08
CA GLU A 251 3.66 -31.13 -10.53
C GLU A 251 4.51 -30.79 -9.30
N ASN A 252 5.30 -29.71 -9.35
CA ASN A 252 6.07 -29.24 -8.20
C ASN A 252 5.15 -28.77 -7.06
N LEU A 253 4.03 -28.12 -7.37
CA LEU A 253 3.04 -27.70 -6.38
C LEU A 253 2.46 -28.89 -5.62
N GLU A 254 2.18 -30.01 -6.30
CA GLU A 254 1.65 -31.22 -5.66
C GLU A 254 2.58 -31.80 -4.59
N VAL A 255 3.90 -31.70 -4.79
CA VAL A 255 4.91 -32.15 -3.81
C VAL A 255 4.72 -31.45 -2.46
N TYR A 256 4.52 -30.13 -2.49
CA TYR A 256 4.32 -29.36 -1.26
C TYR A 256 2.91 -29.49 -0.70
N LEU A 257 1.87 -29.66 -1.54
CA LEU A 257 0.53 -29.99 -1.05
C LEU A 257 0.52 -31.34 -0.32
N HIS A 258 1.28 -32.33 -0.78
CA HIS A 258 1.44 -33.60 -0.08
C HIS A 258 2.09 -33.42 1.29
N SER A 259 3.19 -32.67 1.37
CA SER A 259 3.86 -32.32 2.63
C SER A 259 2.94 -31.56 3.59
N ALA A 260 2.21 -30.56 3.08
CA ALA A 260 1.22 -29.81 3.84
C ALA A 260 0.17 -30.75 4.46
N ARG A 261 -0.42 -31.66 3.68
CA ARG A 261 -1.40 -32.63 4.22
C ARG A 261 -0.82 -33.49 5.36
N GLY A 262 0.46 -33.88 5.25
CA GLY A 262 1.18 -34.58 6.32
C GLY A 262 1.21 -33.78 7.62
N PHE A 263 1.72 -32.54 7.55
CA PHE A 263 1.84 -31.63 8.69
C PHE A 263 0.49 -31.25 9.30
N LEU A 264 -0.51 -30.90 8.49
CA LEU A 264 -1.86 -30.58 8.96
C LEU A 264 -2.52 -31.79 9.66
N GLY A 265 -2.25 -33.00 9.15
CA GLY A 265 -2.65 -34.25 9.79
C GLY A 265 -2.00 -34.47 11.16
N ASP A 266 -0.71 -34.16 11.28
CA ASP A 266 0.03 -34.23 12.55
C ASP A 266 -0.38 -33.15 13.56
N ALA A 267 -0.61 -31.92 13.10
CA ALA A 267 -1.13 -30.84 13.92
C ALA A 267 -2.47 -31.24 14.55
N ARG A 268 -3.39 -31.75 13.73
CA ARG A 268 -4.68 -32.28 14.19
C ARG A 268 -4.54 -33.41 15.22
N ARG A 269 -3.63 -34.36 14.99
CA ARG A 269 -3.37 -35.46 15.95
C ARG A 269 -2.84 -34.94 17.28
N SER A 270 -1.99 -33.92 17.23
CA SER A 270 -1.38 -33.29 18.41
C SER A 270 -2.42 -32.48 19.21
N LEU A 271 -3.29 -31.72 18.54
CA LEU A 271 -4.41 -31.02 19.17
C LEU A 271 -5.33 -31.98 19.93
N ARG A 272 -5.70 -33.12 19.33
CA ARG A 272 -6.52 -34.16 19.99
C ARG A 272 -5.86 -34.81 21.20
N ARG A 273 -4.53 -34.72 21.30
CA ARG A 273 -3.74 -35.21 22.43
C ARG A 273 -3.40 -34.10 23.43
N LEU A 274 -3.94 -32.90 23.23
CA LEU A 274 -3.69 -31.71 24.06
C LEU A 274 -2.20 -31.29 24.06
N LEU A 275 -1.47 -31.61 22.98
CA LEU A 275 -0.06 -31.27 22.83
C LEU A 275 0.07 -29.93 22.07
N GLY A 276 -0.15 -28.81 22.78
CA GLY A 276 -0.18 -27.46 22.21
C GLY A 276 1.07 -27.07 21.44
N ASP A 277 2.25 -27.18 22.06
CA ASP A 277 3.54 -26.86 21.41
C ASP A 277 3.74 -27.64 20.10
N ARG A 278 3.64 -28.96 20.17
CA ARG A 278 3.78 -29.81 18.98
C ARG A 278 2.71 -29.52 17.92
N ALA A 279 1.48 -29.20 18.33
CA ALA A 279 0.42 -28.82 17.40
C ALA A 279 0.74 -27.51 16.67
N HIS A 280 1.23 -26.50 17.40
CA HIS A 280 1.65 -25.22 16.85
C HIS A 280 2.79 -25.38 15.84
N ARG A 281 3.87 -26.08 16.19
CA ARG A 281 5.00 -26.33 15.29
C ARG A 281 4.58 -27.06 14.01
N ARG A 282 3.73 -28.08 14.12
CA ARG A 282 3.20 -28.79 12.94
C ARG A 282 2.23 -27.93 12.12
N ALA A 283 1.45 -27.06 12.75
CA ALA A 283 0.59 -26.12 12.04
C ALA A 283 1.41 -25.07 11.27
N ASP A 284 2.53 -24.60 11.82
CA ASP A 284 3.43 -23.65 11.16
C ASP A 284 4.22 -24.30 10.01
N ALA A 285 4.72 -25.53 10.19
CA ALA A 285 5.32 -26.31 9.10
C ALA A 285 4.31 -26.58 7.96
N GLY A 286 3.04 -26.86 8.31
CA GLY A 286 1.96 -26.99 7.35
C GLY A 286 1.68 -25.69 6.58
N LEU A 287 1.67 -24.55 7.27
CA LEU A 287 1.54 -23.23 6.65
C LEU A 287 2.70 -22.95 5.67
N ALA A 288 3.93 -23.25 6.06
CA ALA A 288 5.08 -23.03 5.21
C ALA A 288 5.09 -23.93 3.96
N ALA A 289 4.64 -25.18 4.08
CA ALA A 289 4.44 -26.05 2.93
C ALA A 289 3.36 -25.53 1.98
N LEU A 290 2.26 -24.97 2.49
CA LEU A 290 1.23 -24.35 1.65
C LEU A 290 1.76 -23.11 0.90
N LYS A 291 2.57 -22.28 1.57
CA LYS A 291 3.26 -21.16 0.92
C LYS A 291 4.21 -21.64 -0.18
N ARG A 292 5.03 -22.66 0.08
CA ARG A 292 5.91 -23.26 -0.95
C ARG A 292 5.14 -23.84 -2.14
N ALA A 293 3.96 -24.40 -1.90
CA ALA A 293 3.06 -24.81 -2.98
C ALA A 293 2.63 -23.61 -3.83
N ARG A 294 2.24 -22.50 -3.20
CA ARG A 294 1.86 -21.26 -3.88
C ARG A 294 3.02 -20.64 -4.65
N GLU A 295 4.21 -20.66 -4.08
CA GLU A 295 5.45 -20.14 -4.68
C GLU A 295 5.87 -20.86 -5.95
N GLN A 296 5.39 -22.09 -6.22
CA GLN A 296 5.62 -22.74 -7.52
C GLN A 296 4.89 -22.04 -8.67
N LEU A 297 3.84 -21.27 -8.36
CA LEU A 297 3.00 -20.56 -9.32
C LEU A 297 3.36 -19.07 -9.41
N LEU A 298 4.37 -18.61 -8.68
CA LEU A 298 4.78 -17.21 -8.62
C LEU A 298 6.10 -17.01 -9.37
N ASP A 299 6.33 -15.78 -9.82
CA ASP A 299 7.64 -15.39 -10.31
C ASP A 299 8.67 -15.43 -9.16
N PRO A 300 9.94 -15.80 -9.42
CA PRO A 300 10.94 -15.95 -8.38
C PRO A 300 11.23 -14.67 -7.57
N VAL A 301 11.03 -13.48 -8.14
CA VAL A 301 11.28 -12.21 -7.44
C VAL A 301 10.21 -11.99 -6.36
N THR A 302 8.95 -12.29 -6.67
CA THR A 302 7.87 -12.31 -5.68
C THR A 302 8.15 -13.32 -4.56
N VAL A 303 8.70 -14.50 -4.89
CA VAL A 303 9.12 -15.49 -3.88
C VAL A 303 10.21 -14.93 -2.97
N LEU A 304 11.25 -14.29 -3.53
CA LEU A 304 12.33 -13.66 -2.74
C LEU A 304 11.80 -12.59 -1.78
N ARG A 305 10.87 -11.75 -2.21
CA ARG A 305 10.24 -10.75 -1.33
C ARG A 305 9.50 -11.39 -0.16
N GLY A 306 8.80 -12.50 -0.41
CA GLY A 306 8.16 -13.30 0.64
C GLY A 306 9.16 -13.88 1.65
N ILE A 307 10.31 -14.38 1.16
CA ILE A 307 11.40 -14.88 2.03
C ILE A 307 11.98 -13.73 2.88
N VAL A 308 12.22 -12.55 2.30
CA VAL A 308 12.72 -11.36 3.03
C VAL A 308 11.77 -10.96 4.16
N GLN A 309 10.47 -10.90 3.89
CA GLN A 309 9.48 -10.54 4.91
C GLN A 309 9.50 -11.55 6.08
N GLU A 310 9.59 -12.84 5.77
CA GLU A 310 9.62 -13.88 6.80
C GLU A 310 10.95 -13.94 7.55
N GLN A 311 12.07 -13.73 6.87
CA GLN A 311 13.41 -13.65 7.47
C GLN A 311 13.48 -12.48 8.46
N SER A 312 12.96 -11.31 8.08
CA SER A 312 12.85 -10.14 8.98
C SER A 312 11.99 -10.46 10.20
N GLN A 313 10.87 -11.16 10.02
CA GLN A 313 10.04 -11.59 11.15
C GLN A 313 10.75 -12.57 12.09
N VAL A 314 11.47 -13.55 11.55
CA VAL A 314 12.24 -14.51 12.37
C VAL A 314 13.33 -13.78 13.13
N MET A 315 14.08 -12.89 12.47
CA MET A 315 15.11 -12.06 13.11
C MET A 315 14.54 -11.23 14.27
N GLY A 316 13.43 -10.51 14.04
CA GLY A 316 12.78 -9.72 15.09
C GLY A 316 12.30 -10.57 16.28
N GLN A 317 11.85 -11.80 16.03
CA GLN A 317 11.49 -12.74 17.09
C GLN A 317 12.71 -13.28 17.85
N THR A 318 13.81 -13.57 17.17
CA THR A 318 15.08 -13.96 17.81
C THR A 318 15.61 -12.85 18.71
N THR A 319 15.67 -11.60 18.20
CA THR A 319 16.12 -10.44 18.97
C THR A 319 15.21 -10.17 20.16
N GLY A 320 13.88 -10.26 19.97
CA GLY A 320 12.93 -10.11 21.08
C GLY A 320 13.09 -11.19 22.15
N LEU A 321 13.36 -12.43 21.75
CA LEU A 321 13.62 -13.53 22.69
C LEU A 321 14.92 -13.31 23.49
N ASP A 322 15.97 -12.82 22.85
CA ASP A 322 17.24 -12.47 23.50
C ASP A 322 17.07 -11.35 24.54
N GLN A 323 16.38 -10.27 24.16
CA GLN A 323 16.12 -9.12 25.05
C GLN A 323 15.30 -9.51 26.29
N LEU A 324 14.27 -10.35 26.13
CA LEU A 324 13.47 -10.84 27.25
C LEU A 324 14.28 -11.77 28.16
N GLY A 325 15.14 -12.62 27.59
CA GLY A 325 16.05 -13.47 28.37
C GLY A 325 17.06 -12.67 29.20
N GLN A 326 17.59 -11.56 28.66
CA GLN A 326 18.51 -10.66 29.36
C GLN A 326 17.82 -9.90 30.51
N ALA A 327 16.59 -9.44 30.30
CA ALA A 327 15.81 -8.75 31.34
C ALA A 327 15.57 -9.62 32.59
N ASP A 328 15.30 -10.92 32.41
CA ASP A 328 15.15 -11.88 33.52
C ASP A 328 16.48 -12.09 34.29
N ILE A 329 17.62 -12.07 33.58
CA ILE A 329 18.96 -12.18 34.20
C ILE A 329 19.30 -10.92 34.99
N ASP A 330 19.02 -9.74 34.47
CA ASP A 330 19.28 -8.46 35.14
C ASP A 330 18.42 -8.28 36.41
N LEU A 331 17.15 -8.72 36.36
CA LEU A 331 16.27 -8.79 37.54
C LEU A 331 16.84 -9.75 38.60
N ALA A 332 17.34 -10.92 38.20
CA ALA A 332 17.93 -11.88 39.12
C ALA A 332 19.27 -11.38 39.71
N ALA A 333 20.09 -10.68 38.91
CA ALA A 333 21.35 -10.08 39.36
C ALA A 333 21.13 -8.89 40.31
N GLY A 334 20.12 -8.06 40.06
CA GLY A 334 19.71 -6.97 40.96
C GLY A 334 19.25 -7.50 42.33
N LEU A 335 18.50 -8.61 42.35
CA LEU A 335 18.07 -9.27 43.60
C LEU A 335 19.21 -9.99 44.33
N ALA A 336 20.24 -10.45 43.61
CA ALA A 336 21.43 -11.05 44.22
C ALA A 336 22.40 -10.00 44.80
N SER A 337 22.50 -8.83 44.17
CA SER A 337 23.33 -7.70 44.62
C SER A 337 22.88 -7.10 45.95
N ASP A 338 21.58 -7.17 46.28
CA ASP A 338 21.05 -6.67 47.55
C ASP A 338 21.34 -7.58 48.76
N ASN A 339 21.98 -8.75 48.55
CA ASN A 339 22.24 -9.74 49.59
C ASN A 339 23.74 -9.90 49.96
N GLU A 340 24.66 -9.14 49.36
CA GLU A 340 26.12 -9.25 49.59
C GLU A 340 26.77 -8.04 50.30
N ALA A 341 26.00 -7.20 50.99
CA ALA A 341 26.54 -6.16 51.88
C ALA A 341 26.11 -6.40 53.34
N GLY A 342 26.77 -7.33 54.05
CA GLY A 342 26.39 -7.59 55.44
C GLY A 342 27.19 -8.60 56.26
N GLU A 343 28.50 -8.76 56.06
CA GLU A 343 29.35 -9.38 57.09
C GLU A 343 30.47 -8.43 57.53
N GLY A 344 30.25 -7.76 58.66
CA GLY A 344 31.30 -7.05 59.39
C GLY A 344 30.79 -5.92 60.29
N GLY A 345 30.65 -6.19 61.59
CA GLY A 345 30.61 -5.14 62.62
C GLY A 345 29.65 -5.39 63.78
N GLU A 346 30.21 -5.82 64.91
CA GLU A 346 29.56 -5.86 66.22
C GLU A 346 29.23 -4.44 66.76
N ASP A 347 28.24 -4.41 67.66
CA ASP A 347 27.91 -3.40 68.68
C ASP A 347 27.21 -2.08 68.28
N GLY A 348 26.02 -1.85 68.88
CA GLY A 348 25.50 -0.50 69.14
C GLY A 348 23.99 -0.31 69.04
N GLU A 349 23.37 0.05 70.16
CA GLU A 349 21.94 0.32 70.38
C GLU A 349 21.32 1.47 69.53
N ASP A 350 20.00 1.38 69.37
CA ASP A 350 19.00 2.44 69.19
C ASP A 350 19.14 3.45 68.03
N GLY A 351 18.39 3.19 66.95
CA GLY A 351 18.11 4.17 65.90
C GLY A 351 17.17 3.63 64.82
N ALA A 352 15.87 3.58 65.11
CA ALA A 352 14.84 3.25 64.12
C ALA A 352 14.82 4.30 62.99
N SER A 353 15.46 3.98 61.86
CA SER A 353 15.31 4.70 60.60
C SER A 353 14.22 4.00 59.76
N PRO A 354 13.22 4.72 59.22
CA PRO A 354 12.14 4.10 58.47
C PRO A 354 12.68 3.58 57.14
N ALA A 355 12.43 2.30 56.87
CA ALA A 355 12.70 1.67 55.58
C ALA A 355 12.03 2.48 54.45
N ALA A 356 12.82 2.82 53.45
CA ALA A 356 12.32 3.38 52.20
C ALA A 356 11.35 2.36 51.57
N PRO A 357 10.20 2.80 51.02
CA PRO A 357 9.28 1.90 50.35
C PRO A 357 9.97 1.31 49.12
N ALA A 358 10.02 -0.02 49.04
CA ALA A 358 10.41 -0.74 47.85
C ALA A 358 9.53 -0.24 46.69
N THR A 359 10.18 0.31 45.67
CA THR A 359 9.54 0.64 44.39
C THR A 359 8.88 -0.62 43.85
N PRO A 360 7.59 -0.61 43.45
CA PRO A 360 6.98 -1.79 42.86
C PRO A 360 7.73 -2.15 41.59
N ALA A 361 8.26 -3.38 41.53
CA ALA A 361 8.87 -3.91 40.33
C ALA A 361 7.89 -3.77 39.15
N ALA A 362 8.34 -3.16 38.06
CA ALA A 362 7.58 -3.13 36.82
C ALA A 362 7.23 -4.57 36.42
N PRO A 363 6.01 -4.85 35.94
CA PRO A 363 5.62 -6.20 35.56
C PRO A 363 6.55 -6.70 34.44
N ALA A 364 7.33 -7.74 34.72
CA ALA A 364 8.11 -8.44 33.70
C ALA A 364 7.13 -8.90 32.60
N VAL A 365 7.40 -8.51 31.35
CA VAL A 365 6.60 -8.96 30.20
C VAL A 365 6.92 -10.45 29.99
N PRO A 366 5.98 -11.37 30.21
CA PRO A 366 6.27 -12.79 30.11
C PRO A 366 6.55 -13.17 28.65
N VAL A 367 7.59 -13.97 28.42
CA VAL A 367 7.91 -14.54 27.10
C VAL A 367 6.71 -15.37 26.62
N PRO A 368 6.20 -15.14 25.39
CA PRO A 368 5.08 -15.91 24.87
C PRO A 368 5.39 -17.41 24.86
N ALA A 369 4.47 -18.24 25.35
CA ALA A 369 4.71 -19.68 25.56
C ALA A 369 5.01 -20.49 24.27
N TRP A 370 4.74 -19.90 23.10
CA TRP A 370 4.99 -20.50 21.78
C TRP A 370 6.33 -20.08 21.17
N LEU A 371 6.99 -19.05 21.71
CA LEU A 371 8.22 -18.49 21.15
C LEU A 371 9.43 -19.16 21.81
N THR A 372 10.07 -20.07 21.08
CA THR A 372 11.24 -20.83 21.55
C THR A 372 12.35 -20.84 20.51
N ALA A 373 13.61 -21.04 20.94
CA ALA A 373 14.75 -21.19 20.04
C ALA A 373 14.56 -22.37 19.07
N GLU A 374 14.00 -23.49 19.55
CA GLU A 374 13.67 -24.66 18.72
C GLU A 374 12.67 -24.29 17.60
N HIS A 375 11.61 -23.55 17.93
CA HIS A 375 10.64 -23.08 16.93
C HIS A 375 11.27 -22.13 15.91
N LEU A 376 12.10 -21.20 16.35
CA LEU A 376 12.81 -20.28 15.46
C LEU A 376 13.78 -21.03 14.55
N GLY A 377 14.48 -22.04 15.06
CA GLY A 377 15.37 -22.92 14.28
C GLY A 377 14.61 -23.66 13.17
N GLU A 378 13.46 -24.25 13.49
CA GLU A 378 12.59 -24.90 12.49
C GLU A 378 12.13 -23.90 11.39
N ARG A 379 11.80 -22.66 11.76
CA ARG A 379 11.45 -21.62 10.78
C ARG A 379 12.66 -21.22 9.92
N GLN A 380 13.84 -21.16 10.52
CA GLN A 380 15.07 -20.80 9.84
C GLN A 380 15.48 -21.85 8.79
N ASP A 381 15.41 -23.15 9.11
CA ASP A 381 15.61 -24.28 8.17
C ASP A 381 14.66 -24.18 6.97
N ILE A 382 13.39 -23.84 7.21
CA ILE A 382 12.43 -23.70 6.11
C ILE A 382 12.79 -22.53 5.16
N LEU A 383 13.26 -21.41 5.70
CA LEU A 383 13.70 -20.26 4.90
C LEU A 383 14.98 -20.56 4.11
N GLU A 384 15.89 -21.32 4.72
CA GLU A 384 17.11 -21.84 4.12
C GLU A 384 16.78 -22.67 2.87
N GLN A 385 15.92 -23.67 3.04
CA GLN A 385 15.50 -24.55 1.94
C GLN A 385 14.77 -23.79 0.82
N ARG A 386 13.91 -22.83 1.16
CA ARG A 386 13.22 -21.96 0.17
C ARG A 386 14.21 -21.12 -0.62
N SER A 387 15.25 -20.60 0.04
CA SER A 387 16.30 -19.83 -0.64
C SER A 387 17.10 -20.72 -1.60
N ARG A 388 17.44 -21.96 -1.21
CA ARG A 388 18.07 -22.94 -2.12
C ARG A 388 17.19 -23.31 -3.32
N GLU A 389 15.88 -23.38 -3.13
CA GLU A 389 14.94 -23.61 -4.24
C GLU A 389 14.94 -22.48 -5.25
N VAL A 390 14.97 -21.22 -4.78
CA VAL A 390 15.10 -20.06 -5.67
C VAL A 390 16.41 -20.11 -6.45
N VAL A 391 17.53 -20.46 -5.79
CA VAL A 391 18.83 -20.66 -6.47
C VAL A 391 18.70 -21.73 -7.57
N ALA A 392 18.09 -22.87 -7.27
CA ALA A 392 17.92 -23.95 -8.25
C ALA A 392 17.07 -23.51 -9.46
N ARG A 393 16.01 -22.71 -9.24
CA ARG A 393 15.18 -22.17 -10.31
C ARG A 393 15.92 -21.18 -11.18
N PHE A 394 16.67 -20.25 -10.58
CA PHE A 394 17.49 -19.31 -11.34
C PHE A 394 18.56 -20.03 -12.15
N GLN A 395 19.26 -20.98 -11.53
CA GLN A 395 20.27 -21.77 -12.23
C GLN A 395 19.67 -22.56 -13.40
N ALA A 396 18.51 -23.18 -13.22
CA ALA A 396 17.83 -23.90 -14.30
C ALA A 396 17.47 -22.98 -15.47
N GLY A 397 17.01 -21.76 -15.21
CA GLY A 397 16.73 -20.77 -16.25
C GLY A 397 17.99 -20.34 -17.00
N VAL A 398 19.07 -20.04 -16.27
CA VAL A 398 20.37 -19.64 -16.84
C VAL A 398 20.99 -20.78 -17.67
N ASP A 399 20.96 -22.01 -17.15
CA ASP A 399 21.50 -23.18 -17.85
C ASP A 399 20.69 -23.52 -19.11
N ALA A 400 19.36 -23.40 -19.04
CA ALA A 400 18.49 -23.60 -20.20
C ALA A 400 18.79 -22.60 -21.31
N ALA A 401 19.00 -21.31 -20.96
CA ALA A 401 19.39 -20.29 -21.92
C ALA A 401 20.78 -20.55 -22.54
N ALA A 402 21.74 -21.01 -21.73
CA ALA A 402 23.10 -21.33 -22.20
C ALA A 402 23.14 -22.56 -23.14
N GLN A 403 22.14 -23.44 -23.08
CA GLN A 403 22.03 -24.63 -23.92
C GLN A 403 21.31 -24.38 -25.26
N GLN A 404 20.74 -23.19 -25.49
CA GLN A 404 20.13 -22.84 -26.77
C GLN A 404 21.20 -22.69 -27.87
N ASP A 405 20.96 -23.27 -29.05
CA ASP A 405 21.87 -23.13 -30.19
C ASP A 405 21.85 -21.67 -30.70
N PRO A 406 22.98 -20.95 -30.70
CA PRO A 406 23.04 -19.56 -31.18
C PRO A 406 22.63 -19.39 -32.65
N ASN A 407 22.59 -20.48 -33.43
CA ASN A 407 22.16 -20.48 -34.82
C ASN A 407 20.69 -20.87 -35.01
N ASP A 408 19.95 -21.16 -33.93
CA ASP A 408 18.51 -21.39 -34.02
C ASP A 408 17.80 -20.05 -34.30
N PRO A 409 17.02 -19.93 -35.40
CA PRO A 409 16.25 -18.73 -35.69
C PRO A 409 15.26 -18.34 -34.58
N ALA A 410 14.87 -19.26 -33.70
CA ALA A 410 14.09 -18.94 -32.50
C ALA A 410 14.92 -18.26 -31.40
N ALA A 411 16.20 -18.62 -31.23
CA ALA A 411 17.12 -17.98 -30.29
C ALA A 411 17.54 -16.58 -30.76
N ALA A 412 17.69 -16.38 -32.08
CA ALA A 412 17.93 -15.06 -32.67
C ALA A 412 16.71 -14.11 -32.59
N ALA A 413 15.52 -14.65 -32.27
CA ALA A 413 14.28 -13.90 -32.06
C ALA A 413 13.91 -13.73 -30.57
N ALA A 414 14.77 -14.16 -29.65
CA ALA A 414 14.53 -14.01 -28.21
C ALA A 414 14.41 -12.53 -27.82
N ASP A 415 13.43 -12.20 -26.98
CA ASP A 415 13.16 -10.84 -26.52
C ASP A 415 14.37 -10.33 -25.70
N PRO A 416 14.95 -9.16 -26.03
CA PRO A 416 16.01 -8.53 -25.21
C PRO A 416 15.66 -8.45 -23.72
N ARG A 417 14.38 -8.31 -23.37
CA ARG A 417 13.92 -8.29 -21.98
C ARG A 417 14.09 -9.64 -21.29
N GLU A 418 13.83 -10.74 -21.98
CA GLU A 418 13.98 -12.09 -21.45
C GLU A 418 15.46 -12.40 -21.16
N GLN A 419 16.35 -12.00 -22.06
CA GLN A 419 17.80 -12.12 -21.86
C GLN A 419 18.29 -11.31 -20.65
N ARG A 420 17.73 -10.11 -20.42
CA ARG A 420 18.06 -9.30 -19.24
C ARG A 420 17.63 -9.96 -17.95
N VAL A 421 16.40 -10.48 -17.88
CA VAL A 421 15.90 -11.17 -16.68
C VAL A 421 16.79 -12.36 -16.34
N LEU A 422 17.28 -13.09 -17.35
CA LEU A 422 18.23 -14.19 -17.15
C LEU A 422 19.60 -13.72 -16.66
N ALA A 423 20.12 -12.59 -17.17
CA ALA A 423 21.34 -11.99 -16.67
C ALA A 423 21.20 -11.51 -15.21
N GLN A 424 20.10 -10.83 -14.89
CA GLN A 424 19.77 -10.41 -13.51
C GLN A 424 19.63 -11.61 -12.57
N ALA A 425 19.03 -12.71 -13.04
CA ALA A 425 18.96 -13.95 -12.30
C ALA A 425 20.37 -14.53 -12.04
N ALA A 426 21.24 -14.54 -13.06
CA ALA A 426 22.63 -14.99 -12.90
C ALA A 426 23.39 -14.17 -11.85
N ASP A 427 23.21 -12.85 -11.85
CA ASP A 427 23.83 -11.95 -10.87
C ASP A 427 23.23 -12.09 -9.47
N ALA A 428 21.95 -12.49 -9.35
CA ALA A 428 21.27 -12.69 -8.07
C ALA A 428 21.67 -14.00 -7.37
N ILE A 429 21.98 -15.06 -8.12
CA ILE A 429 22.34 -16.40 -7.60
C ILE A 429 23.37 -16.36 -6.45
N PRO A 430 24.54 -15.71 -6.57
CA PRO A 430 25.55 -15.73 -5.50
C PRO A 430 25.03 -15.13 -4.19
N PHE A 431 24.18 -14.10 -4.26
CA PHE A 431 23.61 -13.48 -3.06
C PHE A 431 22.57 -14.38 -2.41
N VAL A 432 21.66 -15.01 -3.18
CA VAL A 432 20.68 -15.94 -2.61
C VAL A 432 21.37 -17.18 -2.02
N ALA A 433 22.45 -17.66 -2.65
CA ALA A 433 23.25 -18.76 -2.12
C ALA A 433 23.97 -18.38 -0.81
N SER A 434 24.59 -17.20 -0.76
CA SER A 434 25.21 -16.67 0.47
C SER A 434 24.19 -16.49 1.59
N ALA A 435 23.00 -15.96 1.28
CA ALA A 435 21.90 -15.86 2.23
C ALA A 435 21.54 -17.23 2.82
N ALA A 436 21.43 -18.27 2.00
CA ALA A 436 21.16 -19.63 2.48
C ALA A 436 22.26 -20.16 3.42
N GLU A 437 23.54 -19.87 3.15
CA GLU A 437 24.62 -20.22 4.09
C GLU A 437 24.49 -19.48 5.44
N HIS A 438 24.14 -18.20 5.41
CA HIS A 438 23.88 -17.42 6.62
C HIS A 438 22.67 -17.93 7.40
N MET A 439 21.60 -18.35 6.71
CA MET A 439 20.45 -19.00 7.32
C MET A 439 20.81 -20.31 8.00
N GLN A 440 21.67 -21.13 7.38
CA GLN A 440 22.18 -22.36 8.00
C GLN A 440 22.96 -22.05 9.29
N ARG A 441 23.84 -21.03 9.28
CA ARG A 441 24.57 -20.61 10.49
C ARG A 441 23.62 -20.15 11.59
N ALA A 442 22.56 -19.42 11.23
CA ALA A 442 21.54 -19.00 12.18
C ALA A 442 20.78 -20.20 12.78
N GLU A 443 20.45 -21.21 11.98
CA GLU A 443 19.83 -22.45 12.45
C GLU A 443 20.74 -23.17 13.48
N ASP A 444 22.02 -23.35 13.14
CA ASP A 444 22.99 -23.99 14.03
C ASP A 444 23.14 -23.23 15.36
N ALA A 445 23.15 -21.89 15.31
CA ALA A 445 23.19 -21.03 16.49
C ALA A 445 21.91 -21.12 17.34
N LEU A 446 20.72 -21.16 16.71
CA LEU A 446 19.44 -21.36 17.40
C LEU A 446 19.36 -22.74 18.07
N ALA A 447 19.89 -23.79 17.43
CA ALA A 447 19.99 -25.12 18.02
C ALA A 447 20.92 -25.15 19.25
N GLY A 448 21.92 -24.27 19.28
CA GLY A 448 22.81 -24.03 20.42
C GLY A 448 22.30 -23.00 21.44
N GLU A 449 21.09 -22.47 21.28
CA GLU A 449 20.52 -21.37 22.08
C GLU A 449 21.38 -20.08 22.09
N ALA A 450 22.25 -19.90 21.10
CA ALA A 450 23.08 -18.72 20.91
C ALA A 450 22.31 -17.62 20.17
N LEU A 451 21.32 -17.02 20.84
CA LEU A 451 20.35 -16.09 20.23
C LEU A 451 20.99 -14.87 19.55
N ARG A 452 22.05 -14.30 20.15
CA ARG A 452 22.77 -13.16 19.56
C ARG A 452 23.49 -13.52 18.27
N GLU A 453 24.22 -14.64 18.27
CA GLU A 453 24.90 -15.15 17.07
C GLU A 453 23.88 -15.50 15.96
N ALA A 454 22.74 -16.07 16.35
CA ALA A 454 21.64 -16.33 15.43
C ALA A 454 21.10 -15.04 14.80
N ALA A 455 20.85 -13.99 15.60
CA ALA A 455 20.36 -12.71 15.10
C ALA A 455 21.37 -12.04 14.14
N GLU A 456 22.67 -12.10 14.44
CA GLU A 456 23.73 -11.59 13.56
C GLU A 456 23.77 -12.34 12.22
N ALA A 457 23.70 -13.67 12.24
CA ALA A 457 23.62 -14.48 11.03
C ALA A 457 22.32 -14.22 10.24
N GLN A 458 21.20 -13.99 10.93
CA GLN A 458 19.92 -13.63 10.31
C GLN A 458 19.94 -12.27 9.63
N ALA A 459 20.61 -11.28 10.22
CA ALA A 459 20.81 -9.96 9.62
C ALA A 459 21.68 -10.06 8.36
N ALA A 460 22.74 -10.87 8.38
CA ALA A 460 23.57 -11.11 7.20
C ALA A 460 22.79 -11.80 6.07
N ALA A 461 21.95 -12.80 6.39
CA ALA A 461 21.07 -13.43 5.41
C ALA A 461 20.09 -12.43 4.79
N LEU A 462 19.48 -11.55 5.61
CA LEU A 462 18.57 -10.52 5.14
C LEU A 462 19.26 -9.53 4.20
N ALA A 463 20.48 -9.09 4.54
CA ALA A 463 21.27 -8.20 3.69
C ALA A 463 21.56 -8.81 2.32
N ASP A 464 21.94 -10.09 2.26
CA ASP A 464 22.19 -10.78 0.99
C ASP A 464 20.91 -10.98 0.17
N LEU A 465 19.77 -11.30 0.79
CA LEU A 465 18.50 -11.38 0.06
C LEU A 465 18.10 -10.02 -0.54
N LEU A 466 18.31 -8.91 0.18
CA LEU A 466 18.03 -7.58 -0.34
C LEU A 466 18.94 -7.23 -1.52
N ARG A 467 20.24 -7.60 -1.45
CA ARG A 467 21.17 -7.48 -2.58
C ARG A 467 20.73 -8.31 -3.79
N ALA A 468 20.14 -9.49 -3.57
CA ALA A 468 19.58 -10.30 -4.65
C ALA A 468 18.37 -9.64 -5.31
N ILE A 469 17.42 -9.10 -4.52
CA ILE A 469 16.23 -8.40 -5.04
C ILE A 469 16.64 -7.14 -5.81
N GLU A 470 17.66 -6.43 -5.34
CA GLU A 470 18.18 -5.24 -6.00
C GLU A 470 18.67 -5.51 -7.44
N ARG A 471 19.06 -6.75 -7.78
CA ARG A 471 19.45 -7.11 -9.15
C ARG A 471 18.30 -6.96 -10.15
N PHE A 472 17.06 -6.98 -9.65
CA PHE A 472 15.84 -6.81 -10.44
C PHE A 472 15.25 -5.39 -10.36
N SER A 473 15.94 -4.43 -9.74
CA SER A 473 15.50 -3.03 -9.67
C SER A 473 15.45 -2.38 -11.05
N ASP A 474 14.46 -1.52 -11.26
CA ASP A 474 14.35 -0.67 -12.44
C ASP A 474 15.21 0.61 -12.29
N ILE A 475 15.24 1.44 -13.33
CA ILE A 475 16.01 2.70 -13.37
C ILE A 475 15.71 3.56 -12.14
N ARG A 476 14.42 3.73 -11.85
CA ARG A 476 13.93 4.58 -10.75
C ARG A 476 14.36 4.03 -9.39
N GLY A 477 14.21 2.73 -9.18
CA GLY A 477 14.62 2.06 -7.94
C GLY A 477 16.12 2.14 -7.70
N LEU A 478 16.95 1.98 -8.73
CA LEU A 478 18.41 2.11 -8.59
C LEU A 478 18.83 3.54 -8.24
N ILE A 479 18.23 4.55 -8.86
CA ILE A 479 18.53 5.96 -8.56
C ILE A 479 18.19 6.30 -7.10
N GLU A 480 17.05 5.83 -6.58
CA GLU A 480 16.68 6.10 -5.18
C GLU A 480 17.59 5.38 -4.18
N LEU A 481 18.01 4.16 -4.50
CA LEU A 481 18.95 3.43 -3.64
C LEU A 481 20.29 4.16 -3.58
N VAL A 482 20.81 4.62 -4.72
CA VAL A 482 22.04 5.42 -4.78
C VAL A 482 21.89 6.72 -4.01
N TYR A 483 20.77 7.43 -4.16
CA TYR A 483 20.52 8.67 -3.42
C TYR A 483 20.51 8.44 -1.90
N ARG A 484 19.81 7.41 -1.41
CA ARG A 484 19.73 7.09 0.02
C ARG A 484 21.08 6.68 0.61
N ASP A 485 21.82 5.81 -0.08
CA ASP A 485 23.12 5.33 0.39
C ASP A 485 24.17 6.44 0.35
N HIS A 486 24.09 7.35 -0.62
CA HIS A 486 24.98 8.49 -0.69
C HIS A 486 24.65 9.56 0.36
N ALA A 487 23.38 9.74 0.74
CA ALA A 487 23.00 10.58 1.89
C ALA A 487 23.60 10.04 3.21
N LEU A 488 23.57 8.71 3.41
CA LEU A 488 24.23 8.06 4.53
C LEU A 488 25.76 8.25 4.47
N THR A 489 26.35 8.17 3.27
CA THR A 489 27.78 8.44 3.07
C THR A 489 28.16 9.86 3.47
N GLN A 490 27.36 10.87 3.12
CA GLN A 490 27.58 12.25 3.55
C GLN A 490 27.49 12.40 5.08
N ALA A 491 26.53 11.73 5.72
CA ALA A 491 26.44 11.72 7.18
C ALA A 491 27.70 11.11 7.83
N LEU A 492 28.23 10.02 7.26
CA LEU A 492 29.47 9.39 7.74
C LEU A 492 30.73 10.24 7.46
N LEU A 493 30.73 11.08 6.43
CA LEU A 493 31.81 12.04 6.17
C LEU A 493 31.77 13.24 7.12
N THR A 494 30.64 13.46 7.78
CA THR A 494 30.47 14.51 8.79
C THR A 494 31.09 14.05 10.13
N PRO A 495 31.96 14.87 10.75
CA PRO A 495 32.57 14.56 12.03
C PRO A 495 31.50 14.34 13.09
N PRO A 496 31.67 13.40 14.04
CA PRO A 496 30.63 13.07 15.01
C PRO A 496 30.27 14.26 15.89
N GLU A 497 31.24 15.14 16.19
CA GLU A 497 30.99 16.36 16.96
C GLU A 497 30.17 17.38 16.17
N GLU A 498 30.42 17.50 14.86
CA GLU A 498 29.69 18.40 13.95
C GLU A 498 28.30 17.86 13.69
N LEU A 499 28.18 16.55 13.42
CA LEU A 499 26.90 15.85 13.24
C LEU A 499 26.09 15.86 14.54
N ALA A 500 26.71 15.62 15.69
CA ALA A 500 26.04 15.72 16.99
C ALA A 500 25.64 17.17 17.30
N ALA A 501 26.42 18.19 16.90
CA ALA A 501 26.03 19.58 17.05
C ALA A 501 24.87 19.96 16.13
N MET A 502 24.85 19.47 14.89
CA MET A 502 23.73 19.61 13.96
C MET A 502 22.49 18.93 14.54
N LEU A 503 22.58 17.64 14.91
CA LEU A 503 21.50 16.88 15.52
C LEU A 503 21.03 17.51 16.85
N ALA A 504 21.94 18.02 17.69
CA ALA A 504 21.57 18.70 18.93
C ALA A 504 20.86 20.04 18.68
N ALA A 505 21.28 20.81 17.66
CA ALA A 505 20.53 22.00 17.21
C ALA A 505 19.14 21.64 16.67
N MET A 506 18.99 20.38 16.26
CA MET A 506 17.78 19.74 15.77
C MET A 506 17.04 18.93 16.85
N GLY A 507 17.42 19.05 18.13
CA GLY A 507 16.80 18.33 19.27
C GLY A 507 16.97 16.81 19.27
N GLN A 508 17.83 16.27 18.41
CA GLN A 508 18.13 14.85 18.26
C GLN A 508 19.47 14.50 18.91
N ALA A 509 19.55 13.30 19.47
CA ALA A 509 20.83 12.73 19.88
C ALA A 509 21.45 11.99 18.68
N LEU A 510 22.78 12.07 18.54
CA LEU A 510 23.51 11.21 17.64
C LEU A 510 23.22 9.74 18.02
N PRO A 511 22.73 8.89 17.11
CA PRO A 511 22.49 7.49 17.42
C PRO A 511 23.80 6.84 17.92
N PRO A 512 23.74 5.97 18.95
CA PRO A 512 24.95 5.41 19.58
C PRO A 512 25.84 4.67 18.57
N GLU A 513 25.23 4.04 17.58
CA GLU A 513 25.90 3.40 16.44
C GLU A 513 26.80 4.35 15.63
N PHE A 514 26.47 5.64 15.49
CA PHE A 514 27.36 6.61 14.82
C PHE A 514 28.41 7.20 15.76
N ALA A 515 28.09 7.31 17.06
CA ALA A 515 28.99 7.83 18.08
C ALA A 515 30.13 6.86 18.40
N GLU A 516 29.86 5.55 18.32
CA GLU A 516 30.78 4.49 18.71
C GLU A 516 31.71 4.02 17.57
N LEU A 517 31.42 4.35 16.31
CA LEU A 517 32.23 3.97 15.16
C LEU A 517 33.62 4.63 15.18
N SER A 518 34.65 3.79 15.17
CA SER A 518 36.03 4.22 14.93
C SER A 518 36.21 4.82 13.53
N THR A 519 37.27 5.60 13.34
CA THR A 519 37.61 6.15 12.01
C THR A 519 37.83 5.04 10.97
N GLU A 520 38.39 3.91 11.39
CA GLU A 520 38.65 2.77 10.50
C GLU A 520 37.33 2.13 10.06
N GLU A 521 36.42 1.83 10.99
CA GLU A 521 35.09 1.27 10.69
C GLU A 521 34.26 2.21 9.82
N ARG A 522 34.32 3.52 10.11
CA ARG A 522 33.65 4.54 9.31
C ARG A 522 34.18 4.59 7.87
N SER A 523 35.50 4.57 7.71
CA SER A 523 36.13 4.55 6.38
C SER A 523 35.82 3.25 5.63
N ALA A 524 35.71 2.11 6.32
CA ALA A 524 35.30 0.86 5.71
C ALA A 524 33.84 0.91 5.25
N ARG A 525 32.95 1.47 6.07
CA ARG A 525 31.52 1.62 5.74
C ARG A 525 31.28 2.57 4.57
N ILE A 526 31.98 3.72 4.53
CA ILE A 526 31.90 4.64 3.39
C ILE A 526 32.33 3.94 2.10
N ARG A 527 33.46 3.24 2.11
CA ARG A 527 33.94 2.53 0.91
C ARG A 527 33.01 1.42 0.46
N GLU A 528 32.36 0.73 1.40
CA GLU A 528 31.31 -0.24 1.09
C GLU A 528 30.14 0.42 0.35
N LEU A 529 29.60 1.52 0.88
CA LEU A 529 28.48 2.25 0.27
C LEU A 529 28.86 2.80 -1.11
N VAL A 530 30.02 3.46 -1.22
CA VAL A 530 30.54 3.97 -2.49
C VAL A 530 30.70 2.85 -3.53
N GLY A 531 31.21 1.70 -3.13
CA GLY A 531 31.33 0.54 -4.02
C GLY A 531 29.97 0.02 -4.51
N GLN A 532 28.95 0.03 -3.64
CA GLN A 532 27.57 -0.35 -4.01
C GLN A 532 26.95 0.67 -4.98
N ASP A 533 27.14 1.97 -4.73
CA ASP A 533 26.60 3.03 -5.58
C ASP A 533 27.24 3.03 -6.97
N VAL A 534 28.55 2.79 -7.06
CA VAL A 534 29.23 2.61 -8.34
C VAL A 534 28.65 1.39 -9.09
N ASP A 535 28.43 0.25 -8.44
CA ASP A 535 27.81 -0.94 -9.06
C ASP A 535 26.39 -0.64 -9.58
N ARG A 536 25.56 0.08 -8.81
CA ARG A 536 24.20 0.48 -9.20
C ARG A 536 24.21 1.43 -10.39
N LEU A 537 25.04 2.48 -10.34
CA LEU A 537 25.21 3.41 -11.44
C LEU A 537 25.80 2.74 -12.68
N SER A 538 26.66 1.72 -12.55
CA SER A 538 27.12 0.93 -13.69
C SER A 538 25.99 0.14 -14.35
N ARG A 539 25.07 -0.43 -13.58
CA ARG A 539 23.91 -1.17 -14.13
C ARG A 539 22.92 -0.29 -14.87
N LEU A 540 22.80 0.99 -14.50
CA LEU A 540 21.95 1.95 -15.22
C LEU A 540 22.32 2.09 -16.70
N GLU A 541 23.60 1.90 -17.07
CA GLU A 541 24.05 1.98 -18.47
C GLU A 541 23.26 1.04 -19.39
N GLY A 542 23.15 -0.23 -19.00
CA GLY A 542 22.39 -1.22 -19.78
C GLY A 542 20.92 -0.85 -19.86
N LEU A 543 20.33 -0.44 -18.74
CA LEU A 543 18.92 -0.04 -18.68
C LEU A 543 18.63 1.19 -19.57
N PHE A 544 19.51 2.18 -19.62
CA PHE A 544 19.37 3.33 -20.51
C PHE A 544 19.50 2.94 -21.98
N GLN A 545 20.45 2.07 -22.32
CA GLN A 545 20.62 1.57 -23.69
C GLN A 545 19.37 0.82 -24.16
N ASP A 546 18.76 0.05 -23.27
CA ASP A 546 17.57 -0.72 -23.55
C ASP A 546 16.33 0.15 -23.79
N GLU A 547 16.15 1.21 -22.99
CA GLU A 547 15.07 2.18 -23.21
C GLU A 547 15.28 2.97 -24.50
N LEU A 548 16.53 3.36 -24.82
CA LEU A 548 16.87 3.98 -26.09
C LEU A 548 16.55 3.06 -27.28
N ALA A 549 16.88 1.77 -27.20
CA ALA A 549 16.56 0.79 -28.23
C ALA A 549 15.04 0.60 -28.40
N ALA A 550 14.28 0.64 -27.30
CA ALA A 550 12.82 0.58 -27.33
C ALA A 550 12.22 1.83 -28.03
N LEU A 551 12.74 3.02 -27.75
CA LEU A 551 12.35 4.26 -28.41
C LEU A 551 12.68 4.25 -29.90
N ASP A 552 13.83 3.69 -30.29
CA ASP A 552 14.21 3.50 -31.70
C ASP A 552 13.27 2.53 -32.42
N ALA A 553 12.90 1.41 -31.77
CA ALA A 553 11.93 0.47 -32.31
C ALA A 553 10.54 1.12 -32.49
N GLN A 554 10.12 1.95 -31.54
CA GLN A 554 8.87 2.70 -31.62
C GLN A 554 8.89 3.73 -32.76
N ALA A 555 10.01 4.45 -32.95
CA ALA A 555 10.20 5.37 -34.07
C ALA A 555 10.16 4.64 -35.43
N ALA A 556 10.77 3.45 -35.51
CA ALA A 556 10.76 2.63 -36.72
C ALA A 556 9.35 2.11 -37.06
N GLN A 557 8.56 1.74 -36.05
CA GLN A 557 7.17 1.31 -36.22
C GLN A 557 6.26 2.47 -36.67
N ALA A 558 6.47 3.68 -36.15
CA ALA A 558 5.75 4.87 -36.58
C ALA A 558 6.05 5.25 -38.05
N GLY A 559 7.28 5.02 -38.53
CA GLY A 559 7.70 5.28 -39.91
C GLY A 559 7.24 4.23 -40.94
N ALA A 560 6.91 3.00 -40.51
CA ALA A 560 6.60 1.88 -41.41
C ALA A 560 5.10 1.73 -41.76
N GLY A 561 4.18 2.39 -41.05
CA GLY A 561 2.74 2.35 -41.34
C GLY A 561 2.10 0.95 -41.31
N GLN A 562 2.77 -0.06 -40.74
CA GLN A 562 2.31 -1.45 -40.70
C GLN A 562 1.83 -1.83 -39.31
N ALA A 563 0.51 -2.01 -39.17
CA ALA A 563 -0.06 -2.77 -38.07
C ALA A 563 0.18 -4.27 -38.33
N MET A 564 1.08 -4.90 -37.56
CA MET A 564 1.20 -6.36 -37.53
C MET A 564 0.11 -6.95 -36.62
N PRO A 565 -0.60 -8.01 -37.05
CA PRO A 565 -1.56 -8.72 -36.21
C PRO A 565 -0.79 -9.64 -35.24
N GLY A 566 -0.74 -9.24 -33.97
CA GLY A 566 -0.08 -10.05 -32.93
C GLY A 566 0.33 -9.31 -31.66
N GLN A 567 -0.30 -8.17 -31.33
CA GLN A 567 -0.02 -7.44 -30.10
C GLN A 567 -0.36 -8.30 -28.87
N GLN A 568 0.69 -8.76 -28.19
CA GLN A 568 0.63 -9.46 -26.92
C GLN A 568 0.30 -8.51 -25.75
N PRO A 569 -0.28 -9.04 -24.65
CA PRO A 569 -0.86 -8.29 -23.55
C PRO A 569 0.25 -7.80 -22.60
N GLY A 570 0.40 -6.47 -22.46
CA GLY A 570 1.38 -5.87 -21.55
C GLY A 570 1.72 -4.41 -21.85
N ALA A 571 1.56 -3.96 -23.11
CA ALA A 571 1.54 -2.53 -23.40
C ALA A 571 0.25 -1.92 -22.82
N GLN A 572 0.37 -0.81 -22.07
CA GLN A 572 -0.78 -0.06 -21.56
C GLN A 572 -1.79 0.14 -22.70
N PRO A 573 -3.02 -0.39 -22.60
CA PRO A 573 -4.05 -0.15 -23.59
C PRO A 573 -4.42 1.33 -23.49
N GLY A 574 -3.98 2.15 -24.44
CA GLY A 574 -4.30 3.59 -24.50
C GLY A 574 -3.14 4.56 -24.66
N ALA A 575 -1.87 4.12 -24.69
CA ALA A 575 -0.77 5.02 -25.01
C ALA A 575 -0.87 5.44 -26.50
N GLN A 576 -1.23 6.71 -26.74
CA GLN A 576 -1.08 7.29 -28.06
C GLN A 576 0.39 7.16 -28.48
N PRO A 577 0.68 6.79 -29.75
CA PRO A 577 2.06 6.75 -30.22
C PRO A 577 2.69 8.13 -30.00
N MET A 578 3.84 8.17 -29.31
CA MET A 578 4.56 9.41 -29.03
C MET A 578 4.83 10.16 -30.34
N SER A 579 4.66 11.49 -30.32
CA SER A 579 5.02 12.32 -31.46
C SER A 579 6.53 12.24 -31.73
N PRO A 580 7.01 12.54 -32.95
CA PRO A 580 8.44 12.57 -33.25
C PRO A 580 9.25 13.48 -32.32
N GLU A 581 8.66 14.60 -31.89
CA GLU A 581 9.27 15.53 -30.93
C GLU A 581 9.34 14.94 -29.51
N GLN A 582 8.29 14.21 -29.08
CA GLN A 582 8.28 13.50 -27.80
C GLN A 582 9.31 12.35 -27.77
N LEU A 583 9.45 11.62 -28.87
CA LEU A 583 10.47 10.56 -29.01
C LEU A 583 11.89 11.14 -28.93
N GLU A 584 12.14 12.27 -29.61
CA GLU A 584 13.46 12.92 -29.57
C GLU A 584 13.76 13.48 -28.17
N SER A 585 12.77 14.10 -27.51
CA SER A 585 12.90 14.57 -26.13
C SER A 585 13.17 13.42 -25.16
N ALA A 586 12.49 12.28 -25.30
CA ALA A 586 12.73 11.10 -24.47
C ALA A 586 14.15 10.53 -24.69
N LYS A 587 14.65 10.52 -25.93
CA LYS A 587 16.04 10.13 -26.21
C LYS A 587 17.05 11.09 -25.58
N GLN A 588 16.82 12.39 -25.67
CA GLN A 588 17.69 13.40 -25.05
C GLN A 588 17.76 13.24 -23.52
N GLN A 589 16.65 12.91 -22.88
CA GLN A 589 16.61 12.62 -21.44
C GLN A 589 17.56 11.47 -21.06
N TYR A 590 17.58 10.37 -21.82
CA TYR A 590 18.50 9.25 -21.56
C TYR A 590 19.96 9.57 -21.88
N VAL A 591 20.24 10.43 -22.87
CA VAL A 591 21.60 10.91 -23.13
C VAL A 591 22.10 11.78 -21.97
N GLN A 592 21.27 12.71 -21.48
CA GLN A 592 21.61 13.54 -20.32
C GLN A 592 21.80 12.69 -19.05
N ALA A 593 20.93 11.69 -18.86
CA ALA A 593 21.06 10.74 -17.75
C ALA A 593 22.39 9.97 -17.81
N GLU A 594 22.85 9.57 -19.00
CA GLU A 594 24.14 8.89 -19.15
C GLU A 594 25.31 9.81 -18.78
N GLU A 595 25.25 11.10 -19.15
CA GLU A 595 26.28 12.08 -18.77
C GLU A 595 26.37 12.26 -17.25
N LEU A 596 25.22 12.43 -16.58
CA LEU A 596 25.17 12.56 -15.12
C LEU A 596 25.62 11.29 -14.41
N ARG A 597 25.24 10.11 -14.92
CA ARG A 597 25.67 8.81 -14.39
C ARG A 597 27.20 8.67 -14.42
N VAL A 598 27.84 9.04 -15.54
CA VAL A 598 29.30 8.98 -15.69
C VAL A 598 29.98 9.99 -14.75
N SER A 599 29.43 11.20 -14.63
CA SER A 599 29.94 12.23 -13.72
C SER A 599 29.87 11.77 -12.24
N ALA A 600 28.71 11.25 -11.81
CA ALA A 600 28.50 10.71 -10.48
C ALA A 600 29.47 9.57 -10.15
N ILE A 601 29.70 8.63 -11.08
CA ILE A 601 30.69 7.56 -10.89
C ILE A 601 32.10 8.15 -10.71
N SER A 602 32.46 9.17 -11.48
CA SER A 602 33.78 9.80 -11.35
C SER A 602 33.95 10.47 -9.98
N ALA A 603 32.94 11.19 -9.50
CA ALA A 603 32.95 11.81 -8.19
C ALA A 603 33.02 10.77 -7.05
N LEU A 604 32.27 9.68 -7.15
CA LEU A 604 32.32 8.56 -6.20
C LEU A 604 33.71 7.88 -6.15
N GLN A 605 34.37 7.71 -7.31
CA GLN A 605 35.74 7.17 -7.37
C GLN A 605 36.77 8.14 -6.74
N GLN A 606 36.57 9.45 -6.91
CA GLN A 606 37.40 10.46 -6.24
C GLN A 606 37.19 10.44 -4.73
N LEU A 607 35.94 10.27 -4.28
CA LEU A 607 35.59 10.10 -2.88
C LEU A 607 36.27 8.86 -2.27
N ASP A 608 36.20 7.69 -2.91
CA ASP A 608 36.89 6.48 -2.45
C ASP A 608 38.41 6.72 -2.31
N ALA A 609 39.03 7.32 -3.32
CA ALA A 609 40.46 7.64 -3.30
C ALA A 609 40.82 8.62 -2.16
N ALA A 610 39.97 9.62 -1.90
CA ALA A 610 40.16 10.58 -0.81
C ALA A 610 40.00 9.92 0.56
N VAL A 611 39.03 9.02 0.73
CA VAL A 611 38.83 8.26 1.99
C VAL A 611 40.02 7.35 2.30
N VAL A 612 40.66 6.77 1.28
CA VAL A 612 41.87 5.95 1.44
C VAL A 612 43.11 6.78 1.81
N ALA A 613 43.21 8.02 1.33
CA ALA A 613 44.31 8.90 1.67
C ALA A 613 44.19 9.37 3.14
N ALA A 614 45.07 8.93 4.03
CA ALA A 614 45.05 9.39 5.43
C ALA A 614 45.60 10.82 5.58
N GLY A 615 44.76 11.81 5.89
CA GLY A 615 45.16 13.20 6.12
C GLY A 615 43.98 14.15 6.39
N ALA A 616 44.25 15.38 6.85
CA ALA A 616 43.19 16.39 7.06
C ALA A 616 42.69 17.00 5.74
N SER A 617 43.58 17.15 4.75
CA SER A 617 43.22 17.62 3.41
C SER A 617 42.30 16.64 2.69
N SER A 618 42.51 15.33 2.89
CA SER A 618 41.70 14.30 2.25
C SER A 618 40.29 14.19 2.81
N VAL A 619 40.02 14.64 4.03
CA VAL A 619 38.63 14.75 4.55
C VAL A 619 37.88 15.88 3.84
N ALA A 620 38.54 17.00 3.57
CA ALA A 620 37.92 18.10 2.81
C ALA A 620 37.70 17.69 1.34
N ASP A 621 38.68 17.02 0.74
CA ASP A 621 38.57 16.49 -0.62
C ASP A 621 37.46 15.41 -0.71
N ALA A 622 37.34 14.54 0.30
CA ALA A 622 36.27 13.55 0.38
C ALA A 622 34.89 14.20 0.48
N ARG A 623 34.72 15.25 1.30
CA ARG A 623 33.45 16.00 1.34
C ARG A 623 33.13 16.65 0.02
N ALA A 624 34.10 17.33 -0.61
CA ALA A 624 33.87 17.98 -1.90
C ALA A 624 33.45 16.98 -2.98
N ALA A 625 34.13 15.82 -3.07
CA ALA A 625 33.74 14.75 -3.98
C ALA A 625 32.36 14.13 -3.63
N GLY A 626 32.05 14.04 -2.34
CA GLY A 626 30.72 13.63 -1.87
C GLY A 626 29.61 14.62 -2.24
N ASP A 627 29.86 15.91 -2.18
CA ASP A 627 28.88 16.95 -2.58
C ASP A 627 28.66 16.97 -4.10
N GLU A 628 29.74 16.79 -4.88
CA GLU A 628 29.67 16.68 -6.34
C GLU A 628 28.85 15.45 -6.76
N ALA A 629 29.15 14.28 -6.21
CA ALA A 629 28.39 13.06 -6.47
C ALA A 629 26.90 13.23 -6.11
N MET A 630 26.58 13.88 -4.98
CA MET A 630 25.20 14.10 -4.58
C MET A 630 24.46 15.00 -5.57
N THR A 631 25.12 16.05 -6.07
CA THR A 631 24.54 16.95 -7.07
C THR A 631 24.13 16.19 -8.32
N ASP A 632 25.02 15.36 -8.87
CA ASP A 632 24.73 14.57 -10.07
C ASP A 632 23.63 13.53 -9.83
N ILE A 633 23.61 12.88 -8.65
CA ILE A 633 22.57 11.91 -8.27
C ILE A 633 21.21 12.60 -8.12
N GLU A 634 21.15 13.80 -7.54
CA GLU A 634 19.91 14.58 -7.46
C GLU A 634 19.41 15.01 -8.84
N GLU A 635 20.31 15.38 -9.75
CA GLU A 635 19.94 15.71 -11.12
C GLU A 635 19.41 14.48 -11.87
N LEU A 636 20.04 13.32 -11.70
CA LEU A 636 19.50 12.03 -12.19
C LEU A 636 18.10 11.79 -11.64
N ARG A 637 17.90 11.99 -10.33
CA ARG A 637 16.60 11.86 -9.69
C ARG A 637 15.57 12.80 -10.34
N ARG A 638 15.90 14.09 -10.51
CA ARG A 638 15.00 15.07 -11.15
C ARG A 638 14.66 14.72 -12.61
N LEU A 639 15.55 14.04 -13.34
CA LEU A 639 15.26 13.60 -14.71
C LEU A 639 14.20 12.48 -14.76
N PHE A 640 14.18 11.57 -13.79
CA PHE A 640 13.31 10.39 -13.82
C PHE A 640 12.09 10.46 -12.88
N TYR A 641 12.02 11.49 -12.03
CA TYR A 641 10.91 11.73 -11.13
C TYR A 641 10.19 13.03 -11.50
N SER A 642 8.86 12.97 -11.63
CA SER A 642 8.06 14.17 -11.91
C SER A 642 8.00 15.08 -10.69
N ILE A 643 7.89 16.40 -10.91
CA ILE A 643 7.67 17.36 -9.81
C ILE A 643 6.43 16.99 -8.98
N VAL A 644 5.39 16.42 -9.62
CA VAL A 644 4.18 15.94 -8.93
C VAL A 644 4.49 14.79 -7.95
N GLU A 645 5.42 13.91 -8.28
CA GLU A 645 5.83 12.82 -7.39
C GLU A 645 6.67 13.35 -6.23
N HIS A 646 7.58 14.30 -6.47
CA HIS A 646 8.31 14.97 -5.37
C HIS A 646 7.39 15.77 -4.45
N LEU A 647 6.33 16.40 -4.98
CA LEU A 647 5.32 17.06 -4.17
C LEU A 647 4.50 16.06 -3.33
N LYS A 648 4.17 14.89 -3.90
CA LYS A 648 3.48 13.82 -3.15
C LYS A 648 4.35 13.25 -2.04
N GLU A 649 5.64 13.06 -2.28
CA GLU A 649 6.61 12.63 -1.27
C GLU A 649 6.75 13.69 -0.16
N LEU A 650 6.90 14.96 -0.53
CA LEU A 650 6.96 16.07 0.43
C LEU A 650 5.67 16.15 1.28
N LEU A 651 4.50 15.94 0.68
CA LEU A 651 3.22 15.87 1.39
C LEU A 651 3.17 14.69 2.37
N GLN A 652 3.68 13.51 1.97
CA GLN A 652 3.76 12.34 2.85
C GLN A 652 4.69 12.59 4.04
N ASN A 653 5.87 13.14 3.80
CA ASN A 653 6.84 13.47 4.85
C ASN A 653 6.26 14.53 5.80
N GLN A 654 5.59 15.57 5.27
CA GLN A 654 4.91 16.58 6.08
C GLN A 654 3.80 15.97 6.96
N THR A 655 3.04 15.01 6.43
CA THR A 655 2.00 14.28 7.18
C THR A 655 2.62 13.46 8.31
N ALA A 656 3.75 12.79 8.06
CA ALA A 656 4.44 12.01 9.08
C ALA A 656 4.96 12.89 10.22
N THR A 657 5.59 14.03 9.92
CA THR A 657 6.08 14.98 10.95
C THR A 657 4.93 15.62 11.74
N HIS A 658 3.79 15.88 11.08
CA HIS A 658 2.57 16.33 11.76
C HIS A 658 2.04 15.27 12.74
N ASP A 659 1.95 14.01 12.31
CA ASP A 659 1.47 12.92 13.16
C ASP A 659 2.42 12.65 14.35
N GLN A 660 3.73 12.80 14.14
CA GLN A 660 4.74 12.69 15.20
C GLN A 660 4.62 13.85 16.20
N ALA A 661 4.38 15.08 15.75
CA ALA A 661 4.15 16.24 16.63
C ALA A 661 2.87 16.07 17.46
N GLY A 662 1.77 15.61 16.84
CA GLY A 662 0.53 15.29 17.54
C GLY A 662 0.69 14.16 18.56
N SER A 663 1.46 13.12 18.22
CA SER A 663 1.77 12.00 19.12
C SER A 663 2.67 12.43 20.29
N ALA A 664 3.62 13.35 20.05
CA ALA A 664 4.44 13.94 21.10
C ALA A 664 3.57 14.67 22.14
N ALA A 665 2.59 15.45 21.70
CA ALA A 665 1.66 16.16 22.60
C ALA A 665 0.67 15.28 23.38
N ALA A 666 0.46 14.04 22.94
CA ALA A 666 -0.33 13.03 23.64
C ALA A 666 0.50 12.20 24.64
N GLY A 667 1.83 12.26 24.55
CA GLY A 667 2.75 11.50 25.39
C GLY A 667 3.08 12.13 26.75
N PRO A 668 4.02 11.53 27.51
CA PRO A 668 4.51 12.05 28.79
C PRO A 668 5.10 13.46 28.65
N GLN A 669 4.75 14.34 29.59
CA GLN A 669 5.04 15.76 29.50
C GLN A 669 6.51 16.12 29.76
N ASP A 670 7.22 15.29 30.52
CA ASP A 670 8.64 15.35 30.82
C ASP A 670 9.54 15.01 29.61
N GLU A 671 9.00 14.29 28.61
CA GLU A 671 9.70 13.97 27.36
C GLU A 671 9.29 14.88 26.18
N LEU A 672 8.27 15.73 26.37
CA LEU A 672 7.67 16.55 25.31
C LEU A 672 8.70 17.47 24.64
N ALA A 673 9.56 18.12 25.42
CA ALA A 673 10.59 19.04 24.91
C ALA A 673 11.55 18.35 23.94
N GLY A 674 12.05 17.16 24.28
CA GLY A 674 12.94 16.39 23.41
C GLY A 674 12.24 15.88 22.15
N ARG A 675 11.00 15.40 22.30
CA ARG A 675 10.20 14.88 21.17
C ARG A 675 9.82 15.99 20.17
N LEU A 676 9.45 17.18 20.63
CA LEU A 676 9.18 18.33 19.75
C LEU A 676 10.45 18.88 19.13
N GLY A 677 11.53 18.98 19.92
CA GLY A 677 12.84 19.40 19.43
C GLY A 677 13.30 18.56 18.24
N ALA A 678 13.17 17.23 18.34
CA ALA A 678 13.55 16.27 17.30
C ALA A 678 12.82 16.47 15.94
N LEU A 679 11.72 17.23 15.90
CA LEU A 679 10.92 17.45 14.69
C LEU A 679 11.24 18.77 13.97
N VAL A 680 11.95 19.71 14.62
CA VAL A 680 12.34 21.01 14.04
C VAL A 680 13.11 20.84 12.73
N ALA A 681 13.95 19.82 12.74
CA ALA A 681 14.88 19.47 11.68
C ALA A 681 14.24 18.89 10.43
N PRO A 682 13.51 17.76 10.52
CA PRO A 682 12.65 17.31 9.43
C PRO A 682 11.74 18.43 8.90
N GLN A 683 11.14 19.22 9.79
CA GLN A 683 10.24 20.30 9.38
C GLN A 683 10.95 21.41 8.59
N SER A 684 12.21 21.73 8.92
CA SER A 684 13.04 22.69 8.19
C SER A 684 13.52 22.13 6.85
N GLU A 685 13.84 20.83 6.82
CA GLU A 685 14.22 20.12 5.60
C GLU A 685 13.07 20.11 4.58
N HIS A 686 11.84 19.85 5.04
CA HIS A 686 10.64 19.93 4.19
C HIS A 686 10.50 21.31 3.53
N ALA A 687 10.74 22.39 4.29
CA ALA A 687 10.70 23.74 3.75
C ALA A 687 11.77 23.98 2.67
N SER A 688 12.99 23.46 2.87
CA SER A 688 14.07 23.54 1.88
C SER A 688 13.72 22.79 0.59
N ILE A 689 13.19 21.57 0.71
CA ILE A 689 12.71 20.76 -0.42
C ILE A 689 11.59 21.50 -1.15
N GLY A 690 10.59 22.02 -0.42
CA GLY A 690 9.50 22.80 -1.00
C GLY A 690 10.01 24.03 -1.77
N GLN A 691 11.02 24.72 -1.25
CA GLN A 691 11.61 25.89 -1.92
C GLN A 691 12.28 25.51 -3.25
N ALA A 692 13.00 24.39 -3.29
CA ALA A 692 13.57 23.87 -4.53
C ALA A 692 12.50 23.49 -5.55
N LEU A 693 11.39 22.88 -5.09
CA LEU A 693 10.26 22.51 -5.96
C LEU A 693 9.51 23.74 -6.50
N ALA A 694 9.30 24.77 -5.69
CA ALA A 694 8.69 26.03 -6.13
C ALA A 694 9.54 26.72 -7.21
N GLN A 695 10.87 26.76 -7.02
CA GLN A 695 11.80 27.30 -8.02
C GLN A 695 11.78 26.50 -9.32
N ALA A 696 11.76 25.17 -9.23
CA ALA A 696 11.67 24.30 -10.40
C ALA A 696 10.36 24.51 -11.17
N LEU A 697 9.22 24.66 -10.48
CA LEU A 697 7.93 24.96 -11.10
C LEU A 697 7.90 26.33 -11.75
N ALA A 698 8.48 27.36 -11.10
CA ALA A 698 8.60 28.69 -11.68
C ALA A 698 9.47 28.69 -12.94
N ALA A 699 10.60 27.97 -12.92
CA ALA A 699 11.45 27.82 -14.11
C ALA A 699 10.73 27.08 -15.26
N GLN A 700 9.93 26.05 -14.95
CA GLN A 700 9.09 25.37 -15.94
C GLN A 700 7.99 26.29 -16.49
N ALA A 701 7.39 27.13 -15.65
CA ALA A 701 6.41 28.14 -16.06
C ALA A 701 7.03 29.16 -17.03
N ASP A 702 8.23 29.67 -16.71
CA ASP A 702 8.97 30.61 -17.54
C ASP A 702 9.39 30.00 -18.89
N ALA A 703 9.84 28.74 -18.87
CA ALA A 703 10.18 28.01 -20.09
C ALA A 703 8.94 27.76 -20.97
N ALA A 704 7.82 27.35 -20.36
CA ALA A 704 6.55 27.17 -21.05
C ALA A 704 6.02 28.48 -21.66
N ALA A 705 6.24 29.62 -20.99
CA ALA A 705 5.89 30.94 -21.51
C ALA A 705 6.76 31.39 -22.71
N GLN A 706 7.96 30.84 -22.86
CA GLN A 706 8.92 31.19 -23.92
C GLN A 706 8.87 30.26 -25.16
N ALA A 707 8.11 29.16 -25.10
CA ALA A 707 8.01 28.20 -26.20
C ALA A 707 7.36 28.80 -27.47
N PRO A 708 7.85 28.46 -28.69
CA PRO A 708 7.29 28.97 -29.94
C PRO A 708 5.80 28.62 -30.08
N GLN A 709 4.96 29.63 -30.31
CA GLN A 709 3.51 29.47 -30.37
C GLN A 709 3.08 28.84 -31.71
N ASP A 710 2.46 27.66 -31.66
CA ASP A 710 1.72 27.11 -32.79
C ASP A 710 0.32 27.79 -32.83
N PRO A 711 -0.16 28.30 -33.98
CA PRO A 711 -1.43 29.00 -34.05
C PRO A 711 -2.59 28.01 -33.91
N GLY A 712 -3.00 27.70 -32.68
CA GLY A 712 -4.15 26.83 -32.42
C GLY A 712 -4.22 26.13 -31.08
N GLN A 713 -3.16 26.15 -30.25
CA GLN A 713 -3.18 25.53 -28.91
C GLN A 713 -3.05 26.57 -27.79
N PRO A 714 -3.82 26.46 -26.69
CA PRO A 714 -3.72 27.36 -25.54
C PRO A 714 -2.51 26.99 -24.68
N SER A 715 -1.31 27.42 -25.09
CA SER A 715 -0.08 27.27 -24.31
C SER A 715 0.02 28.23 -23.11
N GLY A 716 -0.89 29.21 -23.00
CA GLY A 716 -1.01 30.08 -21.82
C GLY A 716 -1.44 29.32 -20.55
N ASP A 717 -2.30 28.31 -20.70
CA ASP A 717 -2.89 27.58 -19.57
C ASP A 717 -1.89 26.66 -18.86
N GLN A 718 -0.81 26.23 -19.54
CA GLN A 718 0.21 25.37 -18.93
C GLN A 718 1.21 26.20 -18.11
N ALA A 719 1.71 27.31 -18.67
CA ALA A 719 2.59 28.24 -17.95
C ALA A 719 1.88 28.84 -16.73
N GLU A 720 0.59 29.20 -16.87
CA GLU A 720 -0.22 29.72 -15.76
C GLU A 720 -0.44 28.67 -14.66
N ARG A 721 -0.77 27.41 -15.00
CA ARG A 721 -0.91 26.32 -14.02
C ARG A 721 0.40 26.03 -13.28
N LEU A 722 1.53 26.01 -14.00
CA LEU A 722 2.85 25.83 -13.40
C LEU A 722 3.19 26.99 -12.45
N GLY A 723 2.88 28.24 -12.84
CA GLY A 723 3.08 29.42 -12.00
C GLY A 723 2.17 29.45 -10.75
N GLN A 724 0.91 29.04 -10.88
CA GLN A 724 -0.01 28.90 -9.75
C GLN A 724 0.44 27.79 -8.79
N ALA A 725 0.88 26.64 -9.33
CA ALA A 725 1.43 25.57 -8.52
C ALA A 725 2.71 26.02 -7.78
N ALA A 726 3.59 26.78 -8.42
CA ALA A 726 4.76 27.36 -7.76
C ALA A 726 4.37 28.26 -6.58
N SER A 727 3.36 29.11 -6.75
CA SER A 727 2.85 30.00 -5.68
C SER A 727 2.23 29.24 -4.50
N GLU A 728 1.54 28.13 -4.76
CA GLU A 728 0.99 27.27 -3.71
C GLU A 728 2.11 26.57 -2.95
N VAL A 729 3.13 26.06 -3.65
CA VAL A 729 4.30 25.46 -2.98
C VAL A 729 5.07 26.49 -2.15
N ASP A 730 5.26 27.73 -2.64
CA ASP A 730 5.85 28.83 -1.84
C ASP A 730 5.02 29.12 -0.58
N SER A 731 3.69 29.08 -0.68
CA SER A 731 2.81 29.26 0.47
C SER A 731 2.96 28.10 1.47
N ALA A 732 3.11 26.87 0.99
CA ALA A 732 3.42 25.71 1.84
C ALA A 732 4.78 25.89 2.55
N VAL A 733 5.81 26.36 1.85
CA VAL A 733 7.14 26.61 2.41
C VAL A 733 7.09 27.61 3.56
N VAL A 734 6.34 28.71 3.41
CA VAL A 734 6.16 29.70 4.49
C VAL A 734 5.55 29.06 5.73
N GLN A 735 4.55 28.19 5.55
CA GLN A 735 3.91 27.48 6.65
C GLN A 735 4.83 26.45 7.30
N MET A 736 5.65 25.75 6.51
CA MET A 736 6.64 24.80 7.04
C MET A 736 7.76 25.49 7.82
N GLN A 737 8.24 26.64 7.35
CA GLN A 737 9.22 27.45 8.08
C GLN A 737 8.63 27.97 9.40
N GLY A 738 7.39 28.47 9.36
CA GLY A 738 6.65 28.88 10.55
C GLY A 738 6.46 27.72 11.54
N ALA A 739 6.10 26.54 11.06
CA ALA A 739 5.98 25.33 11.87
C ALA A 739 7.31 24.91 12.50
N ALA A 740 8.43 25.00 11.77
CA ALA A 740 9.75 24.70 12.31
C ALA A 740 10.16 25.69 13.42
N GLU A 741 9.89 26.99 13.23
CA GLU A 741 10.13 28.00 14.27
C GLU A 741 9.25 27.80 15.51
N LEU A 742 7.97 27.43 15.31
CA LEU A 742 7.05 27.15 16.41
C LEU A 742 7.44 25.88 17.15
N LEU A 743 7.82 24.79 16.45
CA LEU A 743 8.35 23.58 17.08
C LEU A 743 9.57 23.86 17.97
N GLY A 744 10.48 24.72 17.51
CA GLY A 744 11.66 25.11 18.31
C GLY A 744 11.27 25.87 19.58
N LYS A 745 10.36 26.84 19.46
CA LYS A 745 9.84 27.60 20.62
C LYS A 745 9.06 26.71 21.58
N ASP A 746 8.19 25.85 21.05
CA ASP A 746 7.38 24.93 21.82
C ASP A 746 8.26 23.93 22.58
N ALA A 747 9.34 23.44 21.96
CA ALA A 747 10.32 22.57 22.61
C ALA A 747 11.06 23.28 23.76
N GLU A 748 11.51 24.53 23.55
CA GLU A 748 12.17 25.33 24.59
C GLU A 748 11.24 25.64 25.78
N GLU A 749 9.98 26.01 25.50
CA GLU A 749 8.99 26.33 26.54
C GLU A 749 8.54 25.06 27.29
N ALA A 750 8.37 23.94 26.57
CA ALA A 750 8.02 22.64 27.15
C ALA A 750 9.06 22.11 28.15
N ALA A 751 10.31 22.56 28.08
CA ALA A 751 11.35 22.20 29.04
C ALA A 751 11.14 22.84 30.44
N SER A 752 10.29 23.86 30.54
CA SER A 752 10.08 24.62 31.79
C SER A 752 8.61 24.71 32.24
N MET A 753 7.66 24.54 31.32
CA MET A 753 6.22 24.62 31.62
C MET A 753 5.37 23.82 30.61
N SER A 754 4.06 23.76 30.84
CA SER A 754 3.12 23.19 29.87
C SER A 754 2.96 24.12 28.67
N VAL A 755 3.18 23.59 27.46
CA VAL A 755 3.01 24.33 26.20
C VAL A 755 1.79 23.85 25.42
N ASP A 756 1.19 24.75 24.65
CA ASP A 756 0.10 24.44 23.72
C ASP A 756 0.64 24.43 22.28
N ILE A 757 0.77 23.24 21.69
CA ILE A 757 1.32 23.07 20.34
C ILE A 757 0.28 23.21 19.23
N SER A 758 -0.96 23.58 19.56
CA SER A 758 -2.03 23.77 18.56
C SER A 758 -1.62 24.71 17.41
N PRO A 759 -0.89 25.83 17.64
CA PRO A 759 -0.42 26.69 16.55
C PRO A 759 0.56 25.99 15.59
N THR A 760 1.42 25.10 16.12
CA THR A 760 2.35 24.31 15.33
C THR A 760 1.61 23.33 14.41
N LEU A 761 0.65 22.58 14.96
CA LEU A 761 -0.17 21.63 14.19
C LEU A 761 -1.02 22.34 13.13
N GLU A 762 -1.51 23.55 13.43
CA GLU A 762 -2.26 24.37 12.48
C GLU A 762 -1.38 24.83 11.31
N ALA A 763 -0.15 25.29 11.56
CA ALA A 763 0.80 25.65 10.51
C ALA A 763 1.16 24.44 9.62
N GLN A 764 1.41 23.27 10.23
CA GLN A 764 1.67 22.03 9.48
C GLN A 764 0.47 21.59 8.63
N THR A 765 -0.75 21.75 9.13
CA THR A 765 -1.99 21.46 8.39
C THR A 765 -2.15 22.41 7.20
N GLN A 766 -1.85 23.70 7.38
CA GLN A 766 -1.89 24.68 6.29
C GLN A 766 -0.83 24.36 5.21
N ALA A 767 0.37 23.93 5.61
CA ALA A 767 1.38 23.47 4.67
C ALA A 767 0.91 22.29 3.81
N MET A 768 0.27 21.29 4.43
CA MET A 768 -0.29 20.14 3.71
C MET A 768 -1.37 20.56 2.71
N ALA A 769 -2.26 21.48 3.09
CA ALA A 769 -3.33 21.97 2.21
C ALA A 769 -2.78 22.65 0.95
N HIS A 770 -1.75 23.49 1.10
CA HIS A 770 -1.08 24.14 -0.02
C HIS A 770 -0.37 23.14 -0.96
N LEU A 771 0.28 22.11 -0.41
CA LEU A 771 0.89 21.04 -1.21
C LEU A 771 -0.15 20.23 -1.99
N GLU A 772 -1.29 19.89 -1.37
CA GLU A 772 -2.39 19.20 -2.04
C GLU A 772 -2.94 20.03 -3.20
N GLU A 773 -3.07 21.35 -3.02
CA GLU A 773 -3.53 22.27 -4.06
C GLU A 773 -2.51 22.37 -5.21
N ALA A 774 -1.21 22.45 -4.92
CA ALA A 774 -0.17 22.39 -5.94
C ALA A 774 -0.21 21.08 -6.75
N ILE A 775 -0.38 19.94 -6.08
CA ILE A 775 -0.54 18.63 -6.74
C ILE A 775 -1.78 18.61 -7.62
N ARG A 776 -2.88 19.23 -7.18
CA ARG A 776 -4.13 19.33 -7.94
C ARG A 776 -3.94 20.13 -9.22
N LEU A 777 -3.25 21.27 -9.15
CA LEU A 777 -2.98 22.15 -10.30
C LEU A 777 -2.12 21.46 -11.38
N LEU A 778 -1.22 20.56 -10.96
CA LEU A 778 -0.28 19.86 -11.84
C LEU A 778 -0.76 18.49 -12.32
N SER A 779 -1.85 17.96 -11.76
CA SER A 779 -2.44 16.70 -12.21
C SER A 779 -3.17 16.91 -13.54
N PRO A 780 -2.98 16.02 -14.56
CA PRO A 780 -3.65 16.19 -15.83
C PRO A 780 -5.18 16.12 -15.65
N PRO A 781 -5.96 17.01 -16.30
CA PRO A 781 -7.40 16.83 -16.35
C PRO A 781 -7.73 15.49 -17.03
N PRO A 782 -8.83 14.81 -16.65
CA PRO A 782 -9.24 13.58 -17.31
C PRO A 782 -9.37 13.82 -18.83
N PRO A 783 -8.99 12.84 -19.67
CA PRO A 783 -8.93 13.02 -21.11
C PRO A 783 -10.27 13.53 -21.64
N GLN A 784 -10.30 14.77 -22.11
CA GLN A 784 -11.40 15.27 -22.91
C GLN A 784 -11.37 14.49 -24.22
N GLN A 785 -12.40 13.69 -24.46
CA GLN A 785 -12.60 13.05 -25.74
C GLN A 785 -12.74 14.16 -26.80
N ASP A 786 -11.78 14.25 -27.71
CA ASP A 786 -11.82 15.12 -28.88
C ASP A 786 -13.07 14.81 -29.72
N GLN A 787 -14.13 15.59 -29.50
CA GLN A 787 -15.19 15.78 -30.49
C GLN A 787 -14.99 17.15 -31.12
N GLN A 788 -14.11 17.22 -32.11
CA GLN A 788 -14.24 18.24 -33.16
C GLN A 788 -14.60 17.55 -34.46
N GLN A 789 -15.88 17.62 -34.83
CA GLN A 789 -16.29 18.25 -36.09
C GLN A 789 -17.83 18.40 -36.15
N ASP A 790 -18.21 19.59 -36.61
CA ASP A 790 -19.55 20.06 -37.00
C ASP A 790 -20.55 20.46 -35.90
N GLN A 791 -20.54 21.73 -35.51
CA GLN A 791 -21.65 22.67 -35.81
C GLN A 791 -21.44 24.07 -35.22
N GLU A 792 -21.19 25.04 -36.09
CA GLU A 792 -21.43 26.46 -35.84
C GLU A 792 -22.94 26.70 -35.66
N GLN A 793 -23.48 26.56 -34.43
CA GLN A 793 -24.69 27.23 -33.93
C GLN A 793 -25.09 26.71 -32.53
N ASN A 794 -24.25 26.84 -31.49
CA ASN A 794 -24.71 26.83 -30.08
C ASN A 794 -23.63 27.24 -29.05
N GLN A 795 -22.78 28.22 -29.39
CA GLN A 795 -21.62 28.62 -28.57
C GLN A 795 -21.96 29.10 -27.14
N ASP A 796 -23.14 29.63 -26.89
CA ASP A 796 -23.49 30.16 -25.55
C ASP A 796 -23.99 29.09 -24.57
N GLN A 797 -24.48 27.94 -25.05
CA GLN A 797 -25.06 26.90 -24.20
C GLN A 797 -24.03 25.80 -23.85
N GLU A 798 -23.12 25.50 -24.77
CA GLU A 798 -22.00 24.58 -24.52
C GLU A 798 -20.92 25.19 -23.61
N GLN A 799 -20.70 26.52 -23.67
CA GLN A 799 -19.81 27.19 -22.69
C GLN A 799 -20.34 27.11 -21.26
N GLN A 800 -21.66 27.14 -21.05
CA GLN A 800 -22.25 26.98 -19.71
C GLN A 800 -22.18 25.54 -19.20
N GLN A 801 -22.35 24.54 -20.06
CA GLN A 801 -22.22 23.14 -19.67
C GLN A 801 -20.77 22.71 -19.41
N GLN A 802 -19.81 23.20 -20.20
CA GLN A 802 -18.39 22.96 -19.93
C GLN A 802 -17.92 23.64 -18.64
N GLN A 803 -18.41 24.85 -18.33
CA GLN A 803 -18.14 25.48 -17.03
C GLN A 803 -18.75 24.70 -15.87
N GLN A 804 -19.96 24.14 -16.03
CA GLN A 804 -20.58 23.31 -14.99
C GLN A 804 -19.86 21.98 -14.75
N GLN A 805 -19.40 21.31 -15.81
CA GLN A 805 -18.64 20.06 -15.65
C GLN A 805 -17.24 20.28 -15.08
N GLN A 806 -16.55 21.38 -15.46
CA GLN A 806 -15.29 21.76 -14.79
C GLN A 806 -15.52 22.13 -13.32
N GLN A 807 -16.62 22.82 -13.00
CA GLN A 807 -16.97 23.11 -11.60
C GLN A 807 -17.26 21.83 -10.81
N GLN A 808 -17.99 20.85 -11.37
CA GLN A 808 -18.28 19.59 -10.68
C GLN A 808 -17.04 18.72 -10.45
N GLN A 809 -16.10 18.67 -11.40
CA GLN A 809 -14.84 17.93 -11.20
C GLN A 809 -13.91 18.63 -10.19
N GLN A 810 -13.87 19.97 -10.20
CA GLN A 810 -13.18 20.73 -9.15
C GLN A 810 -13.85 20.55 -7.79
N GLU A 811 -15.19 20.48 -7.72
CA GLU A 811 -15.95 20.21 -6.50
C GLU A 811 -15.70 18.80 -5.96
N MET A 812 -15.60 17.77 -6.81
CA MET A 812 -15.29 16.41 -6.37
C MET A 812 -13.86 16.27 -5.83
N SER A 813 -12.88 16.87 -6.50
CA SER A 813 -11.50 16.92 -6.01
C SER A 813 -11.41 17.72 -4.69
N ARG A 814 -12.15 18.83 -4.60
CA ARG A 814 -12.28 19.63 -3.37
C ARG A 814 -12.94 18.83 -2.24
N GLN A 815 -13.99 18.05 -2.51
CA GLN A 815 -14.62 17.19 -1.52
C GLN A 815 -13.70 16.07 -1.03
N GLN A 816 -12.81 15.53 -1.88
CA GLN A 816 -11.83 14.52 -1.46
C GLN A 816 -10.73 15.11 -0.56
N ALA A 817 -10.22 16.30 -0.89
CA ALA A 817 -9.28 17.03 -0.03
C ALA A 817 -9.95 17.46 1.28
N GLU A 818 -11.19 17.96 1.23
CA GLU A 818 -11.97 18.31 2.42
C GLU A 818 -12.26 17.09 3.30
N ARG A 819 -12.50 15.91 2.72
CA ARG A 819 -12.65 14.65 3.48
C ARG A 819 -11.36 14.26 4.20
N ARG A 820 -10.20 14.38 3.56
CA ARG A 820 -8.90 14.11 4.23
C ARG A 820 -8.63 15.10 5.37
N LEU A 821 -8.89 16.39 5.16
CA LEU A 821 -8.79 17.40 6.21
C LEU A 821 -9.81 17.16 7.34
N GLN A 822 -10.98 16.61 7.02
CA GLN A 822 -11.97 16.22 8.01
C GLN A 822 -11.51 15.01 8.82
N GLU A 823 -10.93 13.98 8.18
CA GLU A 823 -10.36 12.81 8.86
C GLU A 823 -9.22 13.19 9.81
N ILE A 824 -8.35 14.13 9.41
CA ILE A 824 -7.29 14.65 10.28
C ILE A 824 -7.90 15.38 11.48
N ARG A 825 -8.90 16.25 11.26
CA ARG A 825 -9.62 16.96 12.33
C ARG A 825 -10.38 16.02 13.26
N ASP A 826 -10.96 14.94 12.74
CA ASP A 826 -11.70 13.96 13.52
C ASP A 826 -10.76 13.11 14.40
N ARG A 827 -9.58 12.73 13.89
CA ARG A 827 -8.51 12.10 14.68
C ARG A 827 -7.97 13.02 15.78
N GLU A 828 -7.83 14.31 15.49
CA GLU A 828 -7.44 15.32 16.49
C GLU A 828 -8.48 15.44 17.62
N ALA A 829 -9.77 15.44 17.25
CA ALA A 829 -10.88 15.48 18.20
C ALA A 829 -10.97 14.21 19.06
N GLU A 830 -10.62 13.05 18.51
CA GLU A 830 -10.54 11.78 19.24
C GLU A 830 -9.40 11.80 20.27
N ARG A 831 -8.19 12.24 19.88
CA ARG A 831 -7.05 12.42 20.81
C ARG A 831 -7.35 13.38 21.96
N GLN A 832 -8.06 14.47 21.68
CA GLN A 832 -8.52 15.43 22.70
C GLN A 832 -9.52 14.82 23.70
N ARG A 833 -10.33 13.84 23.28
CA ARG A 833 -11.25 13.11 24.17
C ARG A 833 -10.48 12.14 25.05
N ASP A 834 -9.54 11.39 24.48
CA ASP A 834 -8.71 10.42 25.22
C ASP A 834 -7.87 11.12 26.29
N LYS A 835 -7.31 12.29 25.98
CA LYS A 835 -6.56 13.12 26.95
C LYS A 835 -7.45 13.59 28.12
N LYS A 836 -8.72 13.91 27.87
CA LYS A 836 -9.69 14.28 28.92
C LYS A 836 -10.12 13.09 29.77
N GLU A 837 -10.20 11.89 29.19
CA GLU A 837 -10.52 10.66 29.92
C GLU A 837 -9.37 10.22 30.82
N GLN A 838 -8.12 10.28 30.33
CA GLN A 838 -6.93 9.99 31.14
C GLN A 838 -6.74 10.97 32.30
N GLN A 839 -6.99 12.27 32.08
CA GLN A 839 -6.94 13.27 33.16
C GLN A 839 -8.03 13.04 34.23
N ARG A 840 -9.22 12.54 33.84
CA ARG A 840 -10.28 12.14 34.78
C ARG A 840 -9.91 10.89 35.58
N ALA A 841 -9.29 9.90 34.93
CA ALA A 841 -8.82 8.69 35.61
C ALA A 841 -7.71 8.97 36.64
N ALA A 842 -6.86 9.98 36.40
CA ALA A 842 -5.80 10.38 37.32
C ALA A 842 -6.30 11.17 38.56
N THR A 843 -7.57 11.62 38.59
CA THR A 843 -8.12 12.42 39.71
C THR A 843 -9.07 11.66 40.63
N GLU A 844 -9.35 10.37 40.40
CA GLU A 844 -10.14 9.56 41.35
C GLU A 844 -9.25 9.04 42.50
N PRO A 845 -9.48 9.44 43.76
CA PRO A 845 -8.75 8.91 44.88
C PRO A 845 -9.26 7.50 45.17
N VAL A 846 -8.44 6.50 44.89
CA VAL A 846 -8.74 5.10 45.21
C VAL A 846 -8.86 4.96 46.73
N GLU A 847 -10.09 4.77 47.22
CA GLU A 847 -10.35 4.40 48.61
C GLU A 847 -9.67 3.06 48.90
N LYS A 848 -8.79 3.06 49.90
CA LYS A 848 -7.99 1.92 50.34
C LYS A 848 -8.90 0.80 50.82
N ASP A 849 -8.89 -0.32 50.11
CA ASP A 849 -9.33 -1.62 50.61
C ASP A 849 -8.19 -2.64 50.46
N TRP A 850 -7.14 -2.42 51.26
CA TRP A 850 -6.25 -3.43 51.84
C TRP A 850 -5.41 -2.80 52.97
#